data_AF-A0A4S8J2N5-F1
#
_entry.id   AF-A0A4S8J2N5-F1
#
_cell.length_a   1.000
_cell.length_b   1.000
_cell.length_c   1.000
_cell.angle_alpha   90.00
_cell.angle_beta   90.00
_cell.angle_gamma   90.00
#
_symmetry.space_group_name_H-M   'P 1'
#
loop_
_entity.id
_entity.type
_entity.pdbx_description
1 polymer ?
#
loop_
_entity_poly.entity_id
_entity_poly.type
_entity_poly.pdbx_seq_one_letter_code
_entity_poly.pdbx_strand_id
1 'polypeptide(L)'
;MAPAAAAAAAAAAAAAAAAAAAAAAAAAAAAAAAAAAAAAAAAAAAAAAAAAAAAAAAAAAAAAAAAAAAAAAAAAAAAAAAAAAAAAAAAAAAAAAAAAAAAAAAAAAAAAAAAAAAAAAAAAAAAAAAAAAAAAAAAAAAAAAAAAAAAAAAAAAAAAAAAAAAAAPPTPESKAKRPPHGGPLKPGRKRLFLTFSVLLSFLSGLPFFLKSTEIHRSPLPFESIDALSRRLQFDPPSLPCHFRAVFLRSGADRTLAARLQSAIAADMGRRAGDRLSCGGCGRGFAVSVTVDSGEECVSDDGGVAGSCLWTCGAVSLDGSGEDDSAVDELLDSVLRGAGGKECVDAGGGRVYTVVVMEKEDVEGVRVVVGKHRHAWIVGKVSETDAVSIISNVFVKYFMNGGKEGGGMEKGLGEFVPVGADGTVVLSFSLLNADPSDWVYDWEFQEMSKIMLAPVAKALTPIANISIESQVLYHTPKSSNSYWDKKYGGYIFSLRDLPFFVNSNEWHLDTSVTAAGRSKVLQFVVYVPSAIECPLLLQLPNGEISKTNSFISPMWGGIVIWNPPQCTGDSQKKHLEGSTLPPQELEKIFQVFIAQLRMLFGLTSQYIDSSEIEISKFLDSERGFTDWELDVLFRHHACFNLHSCVNTLESLAKLVQSLPRMIVMDEIGKQVKYSLEAASLAQMNASLGIYDASAASSRKAKALAEDAFFHPSIMSISYSSIEHYFAIYMPFFAPVSLHVLLAAIKELKRYKREKAKYMAFAADQARSS
;
A
#
# COMPACT_ATOMS: atom_id res chain seq x y z
N MET A 1 -33.07 107.29 66.60
CA MET A 1 -31.75 106.82 66.14
C MET A 1 -31.68 105.31 66.36
N ALA A 2 -32.28 104.50 65.46
CA ALA A 2 -32.32 103.03 65.60
C ALA A 2 -32.69 102.19 64.34
N PRO A 3 -33.05 102.72 63.15
CA PRO A 3 -33.36 101.82 62.01
C PRO A 3 -32.25 101.70 60.94
N ALA A 4 -31.15 102.48 61.03
CA ALA A 4 -30.11 102.47 60.00
C ALA A 4 -29.06 101.33 60.15
N ALA A 5 -28.92 100.74 61.34
CA ALA A 5 -27.92 99.70 61.60
C ALA A 5 -28.36 98.28 61.17
N ALA A 6 -29.67 98.00 61.12
CA ALA A 6 -30.19 96.68 60.78
C ALA A 6 -30.15 96.39 59.26
N ALA A 7 -30.33 97.41 58.41
CA ALA A 7 -30.29 97.24 56.96
C ALA A 7 -28.87 97.01 56.41
N ALA A 8 -27.85 97.62 57.03
CA ALA A 8 -26.45 97.41 56.65
C ALA A 8 -25.94 96.01 57.05
N ALA A 9 -26.39 95.47 58.19
CA ALA A 9 -26.02 94.13 58.63
C ALA A 9 -26.64 93.03 57.75
N ALA A 10 -27.88 93.21 57.27
CA ALA A 10 -28.54 92.27 56.37
C ALA A 10 -27.90 92.23 54.97
N ALA A 11 -27.47 93.39 54.43
CA ALA A 11 -26.77 93.46 53.16
C ALA A 11 -25.36 92.84 53.22
N ALA A 12 -24.65 93.02 54.34
CA ALA A 12 -23.34 92.38 54.56
C ALA A 12 -23.45 90.85 54.70
N ALA A 13 -24.49 90.35 55.36
CA ALA A 13 -24.75 88.91 55.49
C ALA A 13 -25.10 88.24 54.14
N ALA A 14 -25.88 88.92 53.29
CA ALA A 14 -26.21 88.43 51.95
C ALA A 14 -24.99 88.41 51.01
N ALA A 15 -24.11 89.41 51.09
CA ALA A 15 -22.86 89.45 50.34
C ALA A 15 -21.87 88.36 50.79
N ALA A 16 -21.78 88.09 52.09
CA ALA A 16 -20.95 87.01 52.63
C ALA A 16 -21.45 85.61 52.21
N ALA A 17 -22.78 85.41 52.18
CA ALA A 17 -23.38 84.15 51.72
C ALA A 17 -23.15 83.91 50.21
N ALA A 18 -23.24 84.96 49.38
CA ALA A 18 -22.95 84.87 47.95
C ALA A 18 -21.47 84.57 47.67
N ALA A 19 -20.55 85.18 48.44
CA ALA A 19 -19.12 84.90 48.34
C ALA A 19 -18.77 83.45 48.77
N ALA A 20 -19.42 82.93 49.82
CA ALA A 20 -19.24 81.55 50.25
C ALA A 20 -19.77 80.53 49.22
N ALA A 21 -20.90 80.81 48.57
CA ALA A 21 -21.45 79.97 47.51
C ALA A 21 -20.56 79.95 46.26
N ALA A 22 -19.98 81.11 45.88
CA ALA A 22 -19.03 81.20 44.77
C ALA A 22 -17.72 80.44 45.05
N ALA A 23 -17.22 80.49 46.29
CA ALA A 23 -16.03 79.75 46.71
C ALA A 23 -16.27 78.23 46.73
N ALA A 24 -17.46 77.78 47.15
CA ALA A 24 -17.84 76.36 47.12
C ALA A 24 -17.98 75.82 45.68
N ALA A 25 -18.54 76.61 44.76
CA ALA A 25 -18.63 76.25 43.35
C ALA A 25 -17.25 76.17 42.67
N ALA A 26 -16.33 77.08 43.01
CA ALA A 26 -14.96 77.04 42.51
C ALA A 26 -14.18 75.82 43.03
N ALA A 27 -14.37 75.45 44.31
CA ALA A 27 -13.76 74.25 44.88
C ALA A 27 -14.30 72.95 44.25
N ALA A 28 -15.60 72.88 43.96
CA ALA A 28 -16.20 71.74 43.28
C ALA A 28 -15.70 71.59 41.83
N ALA A 29 -15.53 72.70 41.11
CA ALA A 29 -14.96 72.71 39.76
C ALA A 29 -13.49 72.27 39.74
N ALA A 30 -12.69 72.70 40.73
CA ALA A 30 -11.30 72.28 40.88
C ALA A 30 -11.18 70.77 41.21
N ALA A 31 -12.08 70.23 42.05
CA ALA A 31 -12.11 68.81 42.36
C ALA A 31 -12.50 67.94 41.14
N ALA A 32 -13.46 68.40 40.33
CA ALA A 32 -13.85 67.72 39.08
C ALA A 32 -12.72 67.73 38.04
N ALA A 33 -11.98 68.84 37.91
CA ALA A 33 -10.81 68.92 37.03
C ALA A 33 -9.67 67.99 37.49
N ALA A 34 -9.43 67.88 38.79
CA ALA A 34 -8.43 66.96 39.35
C ALA A 34 -8.80 65.48 39.12
N ALA A 35 -10.08 65.13 39.26
CA ALA A 35 -10.58 63.77 38.99
C ALA A 35 -10.46 63.40 37.49
N ALA A 36 -10.76 64.33 36.58
CA ALA A 36 -10.59 64.13 35.15
C ALA A 36 -9.11 63.95 34.75
N ALA A 37 -8.21 64.72 35.37
CA ALA A 37 -6.77 64.58 35.14
C ALA A 37 -6.23 63.23 35.64
N ALA A 38 -6.71 62.74 36.79
CA ALA A 38 -6.35 61.44 37.33
C ALA A 38 -6.85 60.27 36.45
N ALA A 39 -8.07 60.38 35.91
CA ALA A 39 -8.62 59.40 34.98
C ALA A 39 -7.84 59.35 33.64
N ALA A 40 -7.45 60.51 33.11
CA ALA A 40 -6.62 60.59 31.90
C ALA A 40 -5.22 59.99 32.12
N ALA A 41 -4.61 60.22 33.29
CA ALA A 41 -3.31 59.62 33.64
C ALA A 41 -3.39 58.09 33.80
N ALA A 42 -4.48 57.56 34.38
CA ALA A 42 -4.71 56.12 34.49
C ALA A 42 -4.92 55.46 33.12
N ALA A 43 -5.66 56.11 32.21
CA ALA A 43 -5.85 55.63 30.85
C ALA A 43 -4.54 55.61 30.04
N ALA A 44 -3.70 56.64 30.20
CA ALA A 44 -2.38 56.69 29.57
C ALA A 44 -1.43 55.60 30.10
N ALA A 45 -1.46 55.32 31.41
CA ALA A 45 -0.68 54.24 32.01
C ALA A 45 -1.13 52.84 31.53
N ALA A 46 -2.44 52.62 31.38
CA ALA A 46 -2.99 51.38 30.84
C ALA A 46 -2.61 51.17 29.36
N ALA A 47 -2.64 52.23 28.54
CA ALA A 47 -2.22 52.18 27.15
C ALA A 47 -0.71 51.89 27.02
N ALA A 48 0.12 52.47 27.88
CA ALA A 48 1.56 52.19 27.91
C ALA A 48 1.87 50.75 28.32
N ALA A 49 1.13 50.19 29.29
CA ALA A 49 1.26 48.79 29.69
C ALA A 49 0.82 47.81 28.58
N ALA A 50 -0.25 48.11 27.85
CA ALA A 50 -0.70 47.32 26.71
C ALA A 50 0.32 47.35 25.55
N ALA A 51 0.93 48.50 25.27
CA ALA A 51 1.97 48.63 24.26
C ALA A 51 3.25 47.85 24.64
N ALA A 52 3.63 47.86 25.92
CA ALA A 52 4.77 47.08 26.42
C ALA A 52 4.51 45.56 26.34
N ALA A 53 3.30 45.10 26.63
CA ALA A 53 2.91 43.70 26.50
C ALA A 53 2.90 43.24 25.02
N ALA A 54 2.42 44.09 24.11
CA ALA A 54 2.46 43.81 22.67
C ALA A 54 3.89 43.74 22.12
N ALA A 55 4.78 44.63 22.57
CA ALA A 55 6.20 44.60 22.21
C ALA A 55 6.92 43.35 22.74
N ALA A 56 6.60 42.90 23.96
CA ALA A 56 7.14 41.66 24.52
C ALA A 56 6.65 40.41 23.78
N ALA A 57 5.38 40.38 23.38
CA ALA A 57 4.82 39.30 22.56
C ALA A 57 5.44 39.24 21.16
N ALA A 58 5.68 40.40 20.52
CA ALA A 58 6.37 40.49 19.24
C ALA A 58 7.84 40.02 19.33
N ALA A 59 8.55 40.36 20.41
CA ALA A 59 9.91 39.89 20.65
C ALA A 59 9.96 38.37 20.89
N ALA A 60 9.00 37.80 21.62
CA ALA A 60 8.89 36.36 21.82
C ALA A 60 8.56 35.61 20.51
N ALA A 61 7.67 36.17 19.67
CA ALA A 61 7.37 35.62 18.35
C ALA A 61 8.59 35.67 17.41
N ALA A 62 9.37 36.75 17.43
CA ALA A 62 10.61 36.86 16.66
C ALA A 62 11.69 35.86 17.13
N ALA A 63 11.81 35.64 18.44
CA ALA A 63 12.72 34.62 18.99
C ALA A 63 12.29 33.19 18.63
N ALA A 64 10.98 32.90 18.65
CA ALA A 64 10.45 31.62 18.20
C ALA A 64 10.65 31.39 16.70
N ALA A 65 10.48 32.42 15.87
CA ALA A 65 10.75 32.36 14.44
C ALA A 65 12.25 32.14 14.15
N ALA A 66 13.15 32.78 14.90
CA ALA A 66 14.59 32.56 14.77
C ALA A 66 15.00 31.13 15.20
N ALA A 67 14.40 30.59 16.26
CA ALA A 67 14.62 29.21 16.68
C ALA A 67 14.09 28.19 15.64
N ALA A 68 12.92 28.45 15.04
CA ALA A 68 12.36 27.64 13.96
C ALA A 68 13.23 27.69 12.70
N ALA A 69 13.77 28.87 12.34
CA ALA A 69 14.69 29.02 11.22
C ALA A 69 16.03 28.28 11.46
N ALA A 70 16.57 28.30 12.68
CA ALA A 70 17.76 27.54 13.06
C ALA A 70 17.50 26.02 13.03
N ALA A 71 16.34 25.56 13.49
CA ALA A 71 15.94 24.15 13.39
C ALA A 71 15.73 23.70 11.94
N ALA A 72 15.16 24.57 11.09
CA ALA A 72 15.00 24.31 9.66
C ALA A 72 16.36 24.26 8.93
N ALA A 73 17.31 25.14 9.29
CA ALA A 73 18.67 25.10 8.75
C ALA A 73 19.44 23.83 9.18
N ALA A 74 19.27 23.39 10.43
CA ALA A 74 19.84 22.13 10.92
C ALA A 74 19.21 20.90 10.22
N ALA A 75 17.90 20.92 9.98
CA ALA A 75 17.21 19.88 9.21
C ALA A 75 17.64 19.87 7.74
N ALA A 76 17.84 21.03 7.13
CA ALA A 76 18.36 21.14 5.76
C ALA A 76 19.81 20.65 5.66
N ALA A 77 20.66 20.93 6.65
CA ALA A 77 22.03 20.39 6.71
C ALA A 77 22.04 18.87 6.90
N ALA A 78 21.13 18.32 7.73
CA ALA A 78 20.97 16.88 7.89
C ALA A 78 20.43 16.21 6.61
N ALA A 79 19.50 16.86 5.91
CA ALA A 79 18.98 16.40 4.62
C ALA A 79 20.06 16.44 3.52
N ALA A 80 20.90 17.49 3.49
CA ALA A 80 22.03 17.57 2.58
C ALA A 80 23.10 16.50 2.87
N ALA A 81 23.37 16.20 4.15
CA ALA A 81 24.26 15.11 4.54
C ALA A 81 23.68 13.73 4.18
N ALA A 82 22.37 13.54 4.35
CA ALA A 82 21.67 12.32 3.93
C ALA A 82 21.65 12.17 2.40
N ALA A 83 21.47 13.27 1.65
CA ALA A 83 21.55 13.29 0.19
C ALA A 83 22.97 12.99 -0.31
N ALA A 84 24.01 13.51 0.35
CA ALA A 84 25.40 13.18 0.05
C ALA A 84 25.73 11.71 0.36
N ALA A 85 25.19 11.17 1.46
CA ALA A 85 25.32 9.75 1.80
C ALA A 85 24.56 8.85 0.81
N ALA A 86 23.37 9.28 0.36
CA ALA A 86 22.58 8.59 -0.67
C ALA A 86 23.28 8.65 -2.05
N ALA A 87 23.89 9.78 -2.41
CA ALA A 87 24.69 9.92 -3.63
C ALA A 87 25.96 9.04 -3.58
N ALA A 88 26.62 8.95 -2.42
CA ALA A 88 27.75 8.04 -2.22
C ALA A 88 27.31 6.57 -2.27
N ALA A 89 26.14 6.22 -1.71
CA ALA A 89 25.56 4.89 -1.80
C ALA A 89 25.12 4.55 -3.23
N ALA A 90 24.59 5.51 -3.99
CA ALA A 90 24.24 5.36 -5.40
C ALA A 90 25.49 5.22 -6.28
N ALA A 91 26.56 5.96 -6.00
CA ALA A 91 27.86 5.78 -6.67
C ALA A 91 28.48 4.41 -6.34
N ALA A 92 28.36 3.94 -5.10
CA ALA A 92 28.78 2.61 -4.69
C ALA A 92 27.92 1.51 -5.33
N ALA A 93 26.62 1.71 -5.46
CA ALA A 93 25.70 0.81 -6.14
C ALA A 93 25.93 0.78 -7.66
N ALA A 94 26.24 1.93 -8.29
CA ALA A 94 26.64 2.03 -9.69
C ALA A 94 28.00 1.34 -9.94
N ALA A 95 28.96 1.50 -9.02
CA ALA A 95 30.23 0.78 -9.06
C ALA A 95 30.03 -0.74 -8.86
N ALA A 96 29.12 -1.14 -7.96
CA ALA A 96 28.74 -2.54 -7.76
C ALA A 96 27.99 -3.11 -8.96
N ALA A 97 27.14 -2.33 -9.63
CA ALA A 97 26.44 -2.69 -10.86
C ALA A 97 27.41 -2.80 -12.05
N ALA A 98 28.40 -1.91 -12.15
CA ALA A 98 29.48 -1.98 -13.13
C ALA A 98 30.39 -3.20 -12.86
N ALA A 99 30.69 -3.49 -11.59
CA ALA A 99 31.42 -4.70 -11.19
C ALA A 99 30.59 -5.97 -11.44
N ALA A 100 29.28 -5.93 -11.24
CA ALA A 100 28.36 -7.04 -11.55
C ALA A 100 28.19 -7.22 -13.06
N ALA A 101 28.19 -6.15 -13.86
CA ALA A 101 28.20 -6.21 -15.31
C ALA A 101 29.54 -6.73 -15.85
N ALA A 102 30.66 -6.33 -15.26
CA ALA A 102 31.98 -6.89 -15.56
C ALA A 102 32.09 -8.37 -15.13
N ALA A 103 31.50 -8.74 -13.99
CA ALA A 103 31.40 -10.12 -13.53
C ALA A 103 30.43 -10.94 -14.40
N ALA A 104 29.36 -10.35 -14.91
CA ALA A 104 28.44 -10.97 -15.86
C ALA A 104 29.07 -11.14 -17.23
N ALA A 105 29.88 -10.18 -17.70
CA ALA A 105 30.69 -10.29 -18.91
C ALA A 105 31.80 -11.33 -18.75
N ALA A 106 32.45 -11.40 -17.58
CA ALA A 106 33.42 -12.44 -17.24
C ALA A 106 32.74 -13.81 -17.09
N ALA A 107 31.52 -13.87 -16.55
CA ALA A 107 30.71 -15.09 -16.47
C ALA A 107 30.18 -15.51 -17.84
N ALA A 108 29.86 -14.58 -18.74
CA ALA A 108 29.51 -14.86 -20.14
C ALA A 108 30.72 -15.33 -20.93
N ALA A 109 31.90 -14.75 -20.71
CA ALA A 109 33.18 -15.21 -21.26
C ALA A 109 33.57 -16.59 -20.69
N ALA A 110 33.35 -16.82 -19.39
CA ALA A 110 33.53 -18.11 -18.74
C ALA A 110 32.48 -19.14 -19.20
N ALA A 111 31.24 -18.73 -19.49
CA ALA A 111 30.20 -19.57 -20.05
C ALA A 111 30.48 -19.89 -21.53
N ALA A 112 31.05 -18.96 -22.30
CA ALA A 112 31.53 -19.20 -23.65
C ALA A 112 32.77 -20.12 -23.64
N ALA A 113 33.69 -19.94 -22.69
CA ALA A 113 34.83 -20.84 -22.47
C ALA A 113 34.38 -22.21 -21.96
N ALA A 114 33.33 -22.27 -21.12
CA ALA A 114 32.72 -23.50 -20.63
C ALA A 114 31.88 -24.17 -21.72
N ALA A 115 31.26 -23.42 -22.64
CA ALA A 115 30.59 -23.96 -23.83
C ALA A 115 31.61 -24.47 -24.85
N ALA A 116 32.74 -23.79 -25.02
CA ALA A 116 33.88 -24.28 -25.81
C ALA A 116 34.54 -25.51 -25.16
N ALA A 117 34.67 -25.53 -23.83
CA ALA A 117 35.15 -26.69 -23.07
C ALA A 117 34.12 -27.82 -23.04
N ALA A 118 32.82 -27.53 -23.07
CA ALA A 118 31.74 -28.51 -23.18
C ALA A 118 31.63 -29.04 -24.62
N ALA A 119 31.92 -28.25 -25.64
CA ALA A 119 32.06 -28.69 -27.02
C ALA A 119 33.33 -29.54 -27.19
N ALA A 120 34.45 -29.16 -26.56
CA ALA A 120 35.67 -29.96 -26.50
C ALA A 120 35.49 -31.24 -25.67
N ALA A 121 34.70 -31.19 -24.59
CA ALA A 121 34.33 -32.34 -23.77
C ALA A 121 33.28 -33.22 -24.46
N ALA A 122 32.39 -32.66 -25.29
CA ALA A 122 31.47 -33.41 -26.15
C ALA A 122 32.22 -34.06 -27.31
N ALA A 123 33.24 -33.39 -27.87
CA ALA A 123 34.17 -33.98 -28.83
C ALA A 123 35.06 -35.04 -28.19
N ALA A 124 35.52 -34.84 -26.95
CA ALA A 124 36.27 -35.82 -26.18
C ALA A 124 35.37 -36.96 -25.67
N ALA A 125 34.10 -36.72 -25.40
CA ALA A 125 33.09 -37.72 -25.05
C ALA A 125 32.61 -38.48 -26.28
N ALA A 126 32.57 -37.86 -27.47
CA ALA A 126 32.37 -38.53 -28.74
C ALA A 126 33.60 -39.36 -29.12
N ALA A 127 34.81 -38.87 -28.87
CA ALA A 127 36.06 -39.63 -29.02
C ALA A 127 36.18 -40.74 -27.96
N ALA A 128 35.71 -40.52 -26.74
CA ALA A 128 35.66 -41.52 -25.68
C ALA A 128 34.52 -42.51 -25.87
N ALA A 129 33.40 -42.12 -26.48
CA ALA A 129 32.32 -43.01 -26.90
C ALA A 129 32.73 -43.82 -28.14
N ALA A 130 33.51 -43.25 -29.06
CA ALA A 130 34.16 -43.98 -30.14
C ALA A 130 35.26 -44.91 -29.61
N ALA A 131 36.03 -44.50 -28.61
CA ALA A 131 37.03 -45.33 -27.93
C ALA A 131 36.38 -46.38 -27.02
N ALA A 132 35.22 -46.11 -26.43
CA ALA A 132 34.43 -47.06 -25.64
C ALA A 132 33.64 -48.00 -26.54
N ALA A 133 33.20 -47.57 -27.72
CA ALA A 133 32.66 -48.44 -28.77
C ALA A 133 33.77 -49.30 -29.38
N ALA A 134 34.98 -48.77 -29.57
CA ALA A 134 36.16 -49.52 -29.97
C ALA A 134 36.65 -50.46 -28.87
N ALA A 135 36.55 -50.07 -27.58
CA ALA A 135 36.90 -50.91 -26.44
C ALA A 135 35.79 -51.94 -26.14
N ALA A 136 34.52 -51.65 -26.41
CA ALA A 136 33.41 -52.60 -26.36
C ALA A 136 33.46 -53.57 -27.55
N ALA A 137 33.88 -53.11 -28.74
CA ALA A 137 34.19 -53.96 -29.87
C ALA A 137 35.45 -54.80 -29.62
N ALA A 138 36.48 -54.26 -28.95
CA ALA A 138 37.67 -54.99 -28.54
C ALA A 138 37.39 -55.94 -27.37
N ALA A 139 36.48 -55.60 -26.45
CA ALA A 139 36.02 -56.48 -25.37
C ALA A 139 35.06 -57.55 -25.87
N ALA A 140 34.22 -57.26 -26.88
CA ALA A 140 33.42 -58.25 -27.60
C ALA A 140 34.30 -59.16 -28.46
N ALA A 141 35.35 -58.63 -29.09
CA ALA A 141 36.37 -59.40 -29.81
C ALA A 141 37.23 -60.23 -28.85
N ALA A 142 37.57 -59.71 -27.66
CA ALA A 142 38.29 -60.44 -26.62
C ALA A 142 37.40 -61.49 -25.93
N ALA A 143 36.10 -61.23 -25.77
CA ALA A 143 35.11 -62.21 -25.30
C ALA A 143 34.85 -63.29 -26.36
N ALA A 144 34.82 -62.94 -27.65
CA ALA A 144 34.75 -63.89 -28.76
C ALA A 144 36.05 -64.70 -28.90
N ALA A 145 37.22 -64.08 -28.68
CA ALA A 145 38.51 -64.77 -28.65
C ALA A 145 38.67 -65.66 -27.42
N ALA A 146 38.15 -65.26 -26.26
CA ALA A 146 38.10 -66.09 -25.05
C ALA A 146 37.09 -67.24 -25.18
N ALA A 147 35.97 -67.03 -25.88
CA ALA A 147 35.01 -68.09 -26.23
C ALA A 147 35.58 -69.06 -27.27
N ALA A 148 36.35 -68.58 -28.25
CA ALA A 148 37.06 -69.40 -29.22
C ALA A 148 38.23 -70.18 -28.57
N ALA A 149 38.94 -69.58 -27.62
CA ALA A 149 40.00 -70.24 -26.83
C ALA A 149 39.41 -71.29 -25.87
N ALA A 150 38.24 -71.05 -25.29
CA ALA A 150 37.50 -72.02 -24.49
C ALA A 150 36.94 -73.18 -25.33
N ALA A 151 36.50 -72.91 -26.57
CA ALA A 151 36.08 -73.94 -27.52
C ALA A 151 37.26 -74.80 -28.04
N ALA A 152 38.43 -74.19 -28.27
CA ALA A 152 39.66 -74.89 -28.64
C ALA A 152 40.22 -75.74 -27.48
N ALA A 153 40.13 -75.26 -26.23
CA ALA A 153 40.49 -76.02 -25.04
C ALA A 153 39.52 -77.19 -24.77
N ALA A 154 38.22 -77.02 -25.09
CA ALA A 154 37.23 -78.10 -25.01
C ALA A 154 37.44 -79.17 -26.10
N ALA A 155 37.84 -78.78 -27.32
CA ALA A 155 38.20 -79.70 -28.40
C ALA A 155 39.51 -80.47 -28.11
N ALA A 156 40.50 -79.83 -27.50
CA ALA A 156 41.75 -80.47 -27.05
C ALA A 156 41.52 -81.45 -25.89
N ALA A 157 40.60 -81.15 -24.97
CA ALA A 157 40.20 -82.05 -23.89
C ALA A 157 39.40 -83.26 -24.40
N ALA A 158 38.60 -83.10 -25.47
CA ALA A 158 37.88 -84.20 -26.11
C ALA A 158 38.80 -85.15 -26.90
N ALA A 159 39.85 -84.62 -27.55
CA ALA A 159 40.86 -85.44 -28.24
C ALA A 159 41.77 -86.22 -27.27
N ALA A 160 42.09 -85.65 -26.10
CA ALA A 160 42.85 -86.32 -25.05
C ALA A 160 42.06 -87.45 -24.34
N ALA A 161 40.72 -87.36 -24.32
CA ALA A 161 39.85 -88.39 -23.75
C ALA A 161 39.70 -89.64 -24.65
N ALA A 162 39.92 -89.52 -25.96
CA ALA A 162 39.86 -90.66 -26.90
C ALA A 162 41.16 -91.49 -26.95
N ALA A 163 42.30 -90.91 -26.60
CA ALA A 163 43.61 -91.57 -26.68
C ALA A 163 44.02 -92.34 -25.41
N ALA A 164 43.33 -92.15 -24.27
CA ALA A 164 43.67 -92.78 -22.99
C ALA A 164 42.94 -94.11 -22.71
N ALA A 165 42.23 -94.68 -23.70
CA ALA A 165 41.51 -95.95 -23.56
C ALA A 165 42.31 -97.19 -24.01
N ALA A 166 43.59 -97.07 -24.37
CA ALA A 166 44.40 -98.22 -24.78
C ALA A 166 45.81 -98.19 -24.12
N ALA A 167 46.07 -99.24 -23.33
CA ALA A 167 47.38 -99.72 -22.84
C ALA A 167 47.98 -99.12 -21.54
N ALA A 168 47.85 -99.90 -20.46
CA ALA A 168 48.80 -100.01 -19.32
C ALA A 168 49.69 -101.27 -19.52
N PRO A 169 50.70 -101.69 -18.69
CA PRO A 169 51.30 -101.19 -17.40
C PRO A 169 52.89 -101.30 -17.43
N PRO A 170 53.72 -101.54 -16.37
CA PRO A 170 53.58 -101.59 -14.89
C PRO A 170 54.63 -100.80 -14.03
N THR A 171 54.45 -100.93 -12.69
CA THR A 171 54.99 -100.28 -11.47
C THR A 171 56.49 -100.46 -11.11
N PRO A 172 57.03 -99.72 -10.10
CA PRO A 172 57.24 -100.35 -8.78
C PRO A 172 56.92 -99.48 -7.52
N GLU A 173 56.93 -100.16 -6.37
CA GLU A 173 56.38 -99.80 -5.05
C GLU A 173 57.26 -98.89 -4.17
N SER A 174 56.65 -98.05 -3.31
CA SER A 174 56.76 -98.17 -1.83
C SER A 174 55.81 -97.19 -1.12
N LYS A 175 55.15 -97.68 -0.05
CA LYS A 175 54.01 -97.07 0.65
C LYS A 175 54.44 -96.14 1.80
N ALA A 176 53.75 -94.99 1.95
CA ALA A 176 53.52 -94.35 3.25
C ALA A 176 52.19 -93.53 3.28
N LYS A 177 51.11 -94.25 3.64
CA LYS A 177 49.90 -93.90 4.43
C LYS A 177 49.45 -92.41 4.56
N ARG A 178 48.29 -92.07 3.97
CA ARG A 178 47.38 -90.97 4.39
C ARG A 178 46.33 -91.50 5.39
N PRO A 179 45.82 -90.71 6.35
CA PRO A 179 44.53 -90.98 6.99
C PRO A 179 43.37 -90.36 6.19
N PRO A 180 42.16 -90.95 6.19
CA PRO A 180 41.04 -90.49 5.36
C PRO A 180 39.89 -89.96 6.21
N HIS A 181 39.85 -88.67 6.57
CA HIS A 181 38.61 -88.03 7.04
C HIS A 181 38.66 -86.52 6.81
N GLY A 182 37.79 -86.01 5.94
CA GLY A 182 37.67 -84.57 5.68
C GLY A 182 36.35 -84.25 5.00
N GLY A 183 35.26 -84.23 5.77
CA GLY A 183 33.98 -83.67 5.31
C GLY A 183 34.06 -82.15 5.10
N PRO A 184 33.06 -81.54 4.42
CA PRO A 184 33.06 -80.11 4.14
C PRO A 184 33.06 -79.27 5.43
N LEU A 185 34.07 -78.40 5.57
CA LEU A 185 34.20 -77.46 6.69
C LEU A 185 33.07 -76.42 6.71
N LYS A 186 32.67 -75.98 7.91
CA LYS A 186 31.64 -74.94 8.14
C LYS A 186 31.95 -73.67 7.33
N PRO A 187 30.97 -73.09 6.59
CA PRO A 187 31.24 -71.94 5.72
C PRO A 187 31.77 -70.74 6.52
N GLY A 188 32.89 -70.17 6.06
CA GLY A 188 33.57 -69.07 6.73
C GLY A 188 32.77 -67.76 6.67
N ARG A 189 32.36 -67.24 7.83
CA ARG A 189 31.56 -66.00 7.93
C ARG A 189 32.34 -64.71 7.63
N LYS A 190 33.67 -64.77 7.60
CA LYS A 190 34.56 -63.59 7.47
C LYS A 190 34.34 -62.83 6.15
N ARG A 191 34.20 -63.54 5.03
CA ARG A 191 34.01 -62.95 3.70
C ARG A 191 32.63 -62.31 3.56
N LEU A 192 31.60 -62.99 4.04
CA LEU A 192 30.23 -62.45 4.11
C LEU A 192 30.20 -61.17 4.96
N PHE A 193 30.82 -61.19 6.14
CA PHE A 193 30.88 -60.04 7.04
C PHE A 193 31.61 -58.86 6.39
N LEU A 194 32.73 -59.09 5.71
CA LEU A 194 33.48 -58.05 4.98
C LEU A 194 32.62 -57.43 3.86
N THR A 195 31.97 -58.25 3.02
CA THR A 195 31.11 -57.75 1.93
C THR A 195 29.90 -56.98 2.43
N PHE A 196 29.28 -57.43 3.53
CA PHE A 196 28.17 -56.72 4.15
C PHE A 196 28.60 -55.44 4.86
N SER A 197 29.80 -55.41 5.44
CA SER A 197 30.37 -54.21 6.04
C SER A 197 30.60 -53.11 5.00
N VAL A 198 31.09 -53.45 3.80
CA VAL A 198 31.24 -52.51 2.69
C VAL A 198 29.87 -52.01 2.19
N LEU A 199 28.89 -52.90 2.03
CA LEU A 199 27.52 -52.52 1.65
C LEU A 199 26.87 -51.60 2.70
N LEU A 200 27.03 -51.92 3.98
CA LEU A 200 26.47 -51.13 5.07
C LEU A 200 27.12 -49.74 5.15
N SER A 201 28.45 -49.65 4.94
CA SER A 201 29.16 -48.38 4.86
C SER A 201 28.65 -47.53 3.70
N PHE A 202 28.45 -48.13 2.52
CA PHE A 202 27.89 -47.46 1.35
C PHE A 202 26.46 -46.94 1.62
N LEU A 203 25.60 -47.77 2.23
CA LEU A 203 24.24 -47.38 2.58
C LEU A 203 24.19 -46.29 3.67
N SER A 204 25.15 -46.29 4.61
CA SER A 204 25.25 -45.25 5.64
C SER A 204 25.74 -43.90 5.11
N GLY A 205 26.46 -43.89 3.98
CA GLY A 205 26.89 -42.65 3.31
C GLY A 205 25.77 -41.96 2.52
N LEU A 206 24.75 -42.70 2.08
CA LEU A 206 23.61 -42.16 1.34
C LEU A 206 22.83 -41.06 2.10
N PRO A 207 22.42 -41.24 3.38
CA PRO A 207 21.73 -40.17 4.11
C PRO A 207 22.60 -38.93 4.32
N PHE A 208 23.92 -39.09 4.51
CA PHE A 208 24.84 -37.95 4.61
C PHE A 208 24.96 -37.21 3.27
N PHE A 209 25.07 -37.94 2.17
CA PHE A 209 25.09 -37.37 0.82
C PHE A 209 23.80 -36.60 0.52
N LEU A 210 22.63 -37.20 0.78
CA LEU A 210 21.33 -36.54 0.62
C LEU A 210 21.19 -35.31 1.51
N LYS A 211 21.73 -35.33 2.73
CA LYS A 211 21.71 -34.17 3.63
C LYS A 211 22.65 -33.06 3.16
N SER A 212 23.81 -33.41 2.59
CA SER A 212 24.78 -32.45 2.07
C SER A 212 24.33 -31.76 0.77
N THR A 213 23.40 -32.38 0.04
CA THR A 213 22.81 -31.81 -1.19
C THR A 213 21.42 -31.21 -0.99
N GLU A 214 20.93 -31.22 0.25
CA GLU A 214 19.68 -30.58 0.62
C GLU A 214 19.85 -29.05 0.58
N ILE A 215 19.03 -28.39 -0.21
CA ILE A 215 19.00 -26.93 -0.29
C ILE A 215 18.29 -26.43 0.97
N HIS A 216 18.98 -25.59 1.76
CA HIS A 216 18.37 -24.96 2.92
C HIS A 216 17.15 -24.12 2.50
N ARG A 217 16.07 -24.25 3.28
CA ARG A 217 14.80 -23.54 3.08
C ARG A 217 14.36 -22.98 4.41
N SER A 218 14.05 -21.69 4.44
CA SER A 218 13.28 -21.14 5.54
C SER A 218 11.91 -21.84 5.60
N PRO A 219 11.48 -22.34 6.77
CA PRO A 219 10.13 -22.87 6.93
C PRO A 219 9.13 -21.72 6.80
N LEU A 220 8.15 -21.87 5.92
CA LEU A 220 7.04 -20.93 5.81
C LEU A 220 5.88 -21.38 6.70
N PRO A 221 5.17 -20.45 7.36
CA PRO A 221 4.12 -20.78 8.30
C PRO A 221 2.79 -21.06 7.57
N PHE A 222 2.72 -22.15 6.80
CA PHE A 222 1.58 -22.49 5.94
C PHE A 222 0.24 -22.52 6.69
N GLU A 223 0.19 -23.12 7.87
CA GLU A 223 -1.04 -23.19 8.68
C GLU A 223 -1.59 -21.80 9.04
N SER A 224 -0.71 -20.84 9.30
CA SER A 224 -1.10 -19.48 9.62
C SER A 224 -1.61 -18.70 8.40
N ILE A 225 -1.04 -18.97 7.21
CA ILE A 225 -1.54 -18.42 5.93
C ILE A 225 -2.94 -18.97 5.66
N ASP A 226 -3.14 -20.28 5.81
CA ASP A 226 -4.44 -20.92 5.62
C ASP A 226 -5.47 -20.48 6.68
N ALA A 227 -5.03 -20.22 7.92
CA ALA A 227 -5.88 -19.69 8.97
C ALA A 227 -6.31 -18.25 8.68
N LEU A 228 -5.39 -17.39 8.21
CA LEU A 228 -5.69 -16.02 7.82
C LEU A 228 -6.64 -15.98 6.61
N SER A 229 -6.40 -16.81 5.61
CA SER A 229 -7.25 -16.92 4.42
C SER A 229 -8.67 -17.33 4.78
N ARG A 230 -8.83 -18.44 5.54
CA ARG A 230 -10.16 -18.87 6.00
C ARG A 230 -10.85 -17.78 6.80
N ARG A 231 -10.15 -17.12 7.72
CA ARG A 231 -10.72 -16.04 8.51
C ARG A 231 -11.27 -14.92 7.62
N LEU A 232 -10.51 -14.45 6.64
CA LEU A 232 -10.94 -13.37 5.74
C LEU A 232 -12.03 -13.79 4.74
N GLN A 233 -12.14 -15.09 4.42
CA GLN A 233 -13.24 -15.61 3.60
C GLN A 233 -14.57 -15.71 4.37
N PHE A 234 -14.52 -16.11 5.65
CA PHE A 234 -15.72 -16.32 6.47
C PHE A 234 -16.15 -15.06 7.25
N ASP A 235 -15.19 -14.24 7.66
CA ASP A 235 -15.40 -13.04 8.47
C ASP A 235 -14.52 -11.90 7.90
N PRO A 236 -14.96 -11.26 6.81
CA PRO A 236 -14.25 -10.12 6.24
C PRO A 236 -14.17 -9.00 7.30
N PRO A 237 -13.12 -8.15 7.27
CA PRO A 237 -12.90 -7.15 8.31
C PRO A 237 -14.12 -6.22 8.39
N SER A 238 -14.89 -6.36 9.48
CA SER A 238 -16.01 -5.49 9.78
C SER A 238 -15.46 -4.20 10.37
N LEU A 239 -15.73 -3.08 9.69
CA LEU A 239 -15.38 -1.75 10.16
C LEU A 239 -16.67 -1.14 10.68
N PRO A 240 -16.94 -1.21 11.99
CA PRO A 240 -18.22 -0.81 12.55
C PRO A 240 -18.48 0.67 12.25
N CYS A 241 -19.70 0.98 11.84
CA CYS A 241 -20.14 2.34 11.54
C CYS A 241 -21.32 2.71 12.43
N HIS A 242 -21.23 3.86 13.10
CA HIS A 242 -22.30 4.32 13.98
C HIS A 242 -22.96 5.52 13.33
N PHE A 243 -24.25 5.39 13.04
CA PHE A 243 -25.04 6.44 12.41
C PHE A 243 -25.96 7.08 13.45
N ARG A 244 -26.00 8.40 13.47
CA ARG A 244 -26.81 9.18 14.41
C ARG A 244 -27.67 10.17 13.66
N ALA A 245 -28.99 10.11 13.86
CA ALA A 245 -29.88 11.17 13.42
C ALA A 245 -30.28 12.04 14.62
N VAL A 246 -30.16 13.35 14.48
CA VAL A 246 -30.60 14.33 15.48
C VAL A 246 -31.72 15.16 14.88
N PHE A 247 -32.89 15.17 15.51
CA PHE A 247 -34.04 15.97 15.10
C PHE A 247 -34.20 17.15 16.07
N LEU A 248 -33.99 18.37 15.58
CA LEU A 248 -34.25 19.60 16.34
C LEU A 248 -35.72 19.98 16.15
N ARG A 249 -36.57 19.64 17.13
CA ARG A 249 -38.03 19.83 17.04
C ARG A 249 -38.67 20.06 18.40
N SER A 250 -39.71 20.89 18.42
CA SER A 250 -40.58 21.07 19.60
C SER A 250 -41.43 19.83 19.87
N GLY A 251 -41.37 19.29 21.09
CA GLY A 251 -42.17 18.14 21.53
C GLY A 251 -41.41 16.81 21.48
N ALA A 252 -40.42 16.64 22.36
CA ALA A 252 -39.66 15.40 22.47
C ALA A 252 -40.52 14.27 23.07
N ASP A 253 -40.72 13.19 22.31
CA ASP A 253 -41.34 11.96 22.79
C ASP A 253 -40.40 10.77 22.54
N ARG A 254 -40.21 9.93 23.57
CA ARG A 254 -39.43 8.70 23.47
C ARG A 254 -40.02 7.72 22.46
N THR A 255 -41.34 7.71 22.30
CA THR A 255 -42.00 6.84 21.31
C THR A 255 -41.66 7.27 19.87
N LEU A 256 -41.48 8.57 19.65
CA LEU A 256 -41.08 9.14 18.35
C LEU A 256 -39.64 8.75 18.01
N ALA A 257 -38.70 8.90 18.95
CA ALA A 257 -37.30 8.52 18.75
C ALA A 257 -37.16 7.03 18.37
N ALA A 258 -37.84 6.13 19.09
CA ALA A 258 -37.83 4.69 18.78
C ALA A 258 -38.45 4.38 17.41
N ARG A 259 -39.55 5.06 17.05
CA ARG A 259 -40.20 4.89 15.73
C ARG A 259 -39.30 5.34 14.58
N LEU A 260 -38.64 6.50 14.72
CA LEU A 260 -37.71 7.02 13.73
C LEU A 260 -36.47 6.14 13.62
N GLN A 261 -35.92 5.66 14.74
CA GLN A 261 -34.79 4.74 14.78
C GLN A 261 -35.08 3.47 13.96
N SER A 262 -36.23 2.83 14.23
CA SER A 262 -36.65 1.62 13.52
C SER A 262 -36.89 1.89 12.02
N ALA A 263 -37.50 3.03 11.68
CA ALA A 263 -37.74 3.41 10.29
C ALA A 263 -36.44 3.66 9.50
N ILE A 264 -35.47 4.38 10.08
CA ILE A 264 -34.17 4.64 9.47
C ILE A 264 -33.38 3.34 9.33
N ALA A 265 -33.29 2.53 10.39
CA ALA A 265 -32.58 1.25 10.34
C ALA A 265 -33.17 0.30 9.26
N ALA A 266 -34.49 0.24 9.15
CA ALA A 266 -35.17 -0.56 8.14
C ALA A 266 -34.90 -0.05 6.71
N ASP A 267 -34.94 1.27 6.48
CA ASP A 267 -34.70 1.84 5.15
C ASP A 267 -33.22 1.72 4.73
N MET A 268 -32.29 1.95 5.66
CA MET A 268 -30.87 1.70 5.43
C MET A 268 -30.59 0.24 5.08
N GLY A 269 -31.21 -0.71 5.80
CA GLY A 269 -31.10 -2.14 5.51
C GLY A 269 -31.59 -2.50 4.10
N ARG A 270 -32.70 -1.87 3.64
CA ARG A 270 -33.19 -2.04 2.26
C ARG A 270 -32.23 -1.50 1.21
N ARG A 271 -31.63 -0.32 1.46
CA ARG A 271 -30.73 0.36 0.52
C ARG A 271 -29.33 -0.26 0.45
N ALA A 272 -28.79 -0.72 1.58
CA ALA A 272 -27.46 -1.32 1.63
C ALA A 272 -27.40 -2.69 0.93
N GLY A 273 -28.53 -3.42 0.90
CA GLY A 273 -28.62 -4.76 0.31
C GLY A 273 -27.86 -5.82 1.12
N ASP A 274 -27.88 -7.06 0.63
CA ASP A 274 -27.26 -8.22 1.30
C ASP A 274 -25.77 -8.41 0.99
N ARG A 275 -25.19 -7.59 0.10
CA ARG A 275 -23.80 -7.74 -0.35
C ARG A 275 -22.85 -7.09 0.65
N LEU A 276 -22.01 -7.88 1.30
CA LEU A 276 -20.82 -7.38 1.98
C LEU A 276 -19.86 -6.78 0.94
N SER A 277 -19.97 -5.48 0.70
CA SER A 277 -19.00 -4.74 -0.10
C SER A 277 -17.74 -4.52 0.73
N CYS A 278 -16.59 -4.89 0.16
CA CYS A 278 -15.29 -4.68 0.78
C CYS A 278 -15.06 -3.19 1.06
N GLY A 279 -15.00 -2.79 2.34
CA GLY A 279 -14.90 -1.40 2.77
C GLY A 279 -16.21 -0.70 3.11
N GLY A 280 -17.36 -1.32 2.83
CA GLY A 280 -18.66 -0.88 3.33
C GLY A 280 -18.84 -1.25 4.81
N CYS A 281 -19.86 -0.67 5.45
CA CYS A 281 -20.22 -1.02 6.83
C CYS A 281 -21.00 -2.35 6.93
N GLY A 282 -21.38 -2.95 5.79
CA GLY A 282 -22.11 -4.22 5.72
C GLY A 282 -23.38 -4.20 6.56
N ARG A 283 -23.58 -5.24 7.39
CA ARG A 283 -24.61 -5.28 8.45
C ARG A 283 -24.12 -4.76 9.81
N GLY A 284 -22.84 -4.41 9.92
CA GLY A 284 -22.21 -3.95 11.16
C GLY A 284 -22.42 -2.46 11.41
N PHE A 285 -23.63 -1.96 11.15
CA PHE A 285 -23.97 -0.56 11.44
C PHE A 285 -24.97 -0.47 12.59
N ALA A 286 -24.76 0.52 13.45
CA ALA A 286 -25.68 0.88 14.52
C ALA A 286 -26.37 2.21 14.17
N VAL A 287 -27.66 2.33 14.49
CA VAL A 287 -28.43 3.57 14.27
C VAL A 287 -28.96 4.04 15.62
N SER A 288 -28.59 5.27 15.97
CA SER A 288 -29.13 6.02 17.12
C SER A 288 -29.92 7.22 16.64
N VAL A 289 -31.01 7.54 17.35
CA VAL A 289 -31.82 8.73 17.06
C VAL A 289 -31.98 9.55 18.33
N THR A 290 -31.73 10.85 18.23
CA THR A 290 -31.97 11.82 19.30
C THR A 290 -32.96 12.87 18.83
N VAL A 291 -33.99 13.14 19.64
CA VAL A 291 -34.92 14.25 19.42
C VAL A 291 -34.60 15.31 20.47
N ASP A 292 -34.19 16.49 20.02
CA ASP A 292 -33.79 17.61 20.87
C ASP A 292 -34.83 18.72 20.79
N SER A 293 -35.38 19.08 21.94
CA SER A 293 -36.35 20.17 22.10
C SER A 293 -35.74 21.46 22.64
N GLY A 294 -34.41 21.51 22.83
CA GLY A 294 -33.67 22.63 23.38
C GLY A 294 -33.28 22.41 24.85
N GLU A 295 -34.26 22.29 25.74
CA GLU A 295 -33.98 22.08 27.17
C GLU A 295 -33.85 20.60 27.54
N GLU A 296 -34.58 19.74 26.83
CA GLU A 296 -34.58 18.29 27.03
C GLU A 296 -34.39 17.57 25.69
N CYS A 297 -33.59 16.50 25.70
CA CYS A 297 -33.46 15.62 24.56
C CYS A 297 -33.69 14.16 24.96
N VAL A 298 -34.31 13.42 24.05
CA VAL A 298 -34.64 12.01 24.23
C VAL A 298 -33.96 11.21 23.15
N SER A 299 -33.19 10.19 23.56
CA SER A 299 -32.44 9.33 22.65
C SER A 299 -32.93 7.89 22.69
N ASP A 300 -32.91 7.24 21.52
CA ASP A 300 -32.99 5.79 21.37
C ASP A 300 -31.70 5.32 20.69
N ASP A 301 -30.88 4.58 21.43
CA ASP A 301 -29.55 4.13 20.99
C ASP A 301 -29.59 2.75 20.32
N GLY A 302 -30.78 2.18 20.05
CA GLY A 302 -30.89 0.85 19.44
C GLY A 302 -30.22 -0.29 20.25
N GLY A 303 -29.95 -0.07 21.54
CA GLY A 303 -29.30 -1.04 22.43
C GLY A 303 -27.77 -0.93 22.55
N VAL A 304 -27.13 0.06 21.91
CA VAL A 304 -25.67 0.28 22.01
C VAL A 304 -25.42 1.52 22.86
N ALA A 305 -25.00 1.35 24.12
CA ALA A 305 -24.73 2.48 25.02
C ALA A 305 -23.49 3.25 24.55
N GLY A 306 -23.70 4.44 23.97
CA GLY A 306 -22.64 5.23 23.41
C GLY A 306 -21.92 6.14 24.41
N SER A 307 -20.61 6.26 24.28
CA SER A 307 -19.76 7.17 25.07
C SER A 307 -19.93 8.65 24.67
N CYS A 308 -20.38 8.89 23.44
CA CYS A 308 -20.51 10.21 22.85
C CYS A 308 -21.97 10.63 22.76
N LEU A 309 -22.56 11.09 23.86
CA LEU A 309 -23.95 11.55 23.85
C LEU A 309 -24.05 12.97 23.24
N TRP A 310 -25.13 13.20 22.48
CA TRP A 310 -25.51 14.54 22.04
C TRP A 310 -25.82 15.40 23.27
N THR A 311 -25.34 16.64 23.28
CA THR A 311 -25.65 17.60 24.35
C THR A 311 -26.93 18.35 23.98
N CYS A 312 -28.00 18.16 24.75
CA CYS A 312 -29.28 18.82 24.49
C CYS A 312 -29.11 20.34 24.47
N GLY A 313 -29.74 21.02 23.51
CA GLY A 313 -29.69 22.48 23.41
C GLY A 313 -28.37 23.04 22.90
N ALA A 314 -27.44 22.20 22.43
CA ALA A 314 -26.14 22.65 21.94
C ALA A 314 -26.22 23.45 20.63
N VAL A 315 -27.30 23.27 19.86
CA VAL A 315 -27.54 24.00 18.61
C VAL A 315 -28.90 24.68 18.70
N SER A 316 -28.92 26.01 18.63
CA SER A 316 -30.15 26.80 18.60
C SER A 316 -30.70 26.91 17.17
N LEU A 317 -32.03 26.81 17.02
CA LEU A 317 -32.74 26.94 15.73
C LEU A 317 -32.64 28.38 15.14
N ASP A 318 -32.30 29.36 15.99
CA ASP A 318 -32.51 30.78 15.74
C ASP A 318 -31.32 31.49 15.05
N GLY A 319 -30.18 30.81 14.88
CA GLY A 319 -28.93 31.41 14.39
C GLY A 319 -28.51 30.98 12.97
N SER A 320 -28.45 31.95 12.05
CA SER A 320 -27.59 32.01 10.84
C SER A 320 -27.42 30.74 9.98
N GLY A 321 -28.50 30.31 9.30
CA GLY A 321 -28.43 29.25 8.28
C GLY A 321 -27.91 29.65 6.90
N GLU A 322 -27.32 30.85 6.75
CA GLU A 322 -26.83 31.35 5.46
C GLU A 322 -25.37 30.95 5.16
N ASP A 323 -24.51 30.83 6.18
CA ASP A 323 -23.12 30.40 5.99
C ASP A 323 -22.92 28.94 6.41
N ASP A 324 -22.85 28.07 5.40
CA ASP A 324 -22.62 26.63 5.60
C ASP A 324 -21.30 26.32 6.31
N SER A 325 -20.27 27.13 6.09
CA SER A 325 -18.97 26.86 6.71
C SER A 325 -19.02 27.15 8.20
N ALA A 326 -19.77 28.15 8.64
CA ALA A 326 -19.98 28.43 10.05
C ALA A 326 -20.80 27.32 10.75
N VAL A 327 -21.81 26.77 10.05
CA VAL A 327 -22.61 25.65 10.55
C VAL A 327 -21.77 24.37 10.67
N ASP A 328 -20.91 24.08 9.69
CA ASP A 328 -20.01 22.92 9.71
C ASP A 328 -19.04 22.96 10.90
N GLU A 329 -18.40 24.10 11.16
CA GLU A 329 -17.49 24.28 12.30
C GLU A 329 -18.23 24.22 13.65
N LEU A 330 -19.45 24.78 13.73
CA LEU A 330 -20.29 24.68 14.92
C LEU A 330 -20.63 23.23 15.23
N LEU A 331 -21.12 22.48 14.23
CA LEU A 331 -21.49 21.08 14.38
C LEU A 331 -20.28 20.20 14.72
N ASP A 332 -19.11 20.42 14.11
CA ASP A 332 -17.88 19.71 14.49
C ASP A 332 -17.48 20.00 15.94
N SER A 333 -17.61 21.24 16.41
CA SER A 333 -17.31 21.61 17.80
C SER A 333 -18.23 20.93 18.82
N VAL A 334 -19.52 20.81 18.51
CA VAL A 334 -20.55 20.19 19.37
C VAL A 334 -20.44 18.67 19.37
N LEU A 335 -20.12 18.08 18.21
CA LEU A 335 -20.03 16.64 18.04
C LEU A 335 -18.69 16.06 18.53
N ARG A 336 -17.67 16.89 18.74
CA ARG A 336 -16.43 16.48 19.41
C ARG A 336 -16.69 16.38 20.93
N GLY A 337 -16.35 15.23 21.50
CA GLY A 337 -16.59 14.97 22.93
C GLY A 337 -15.84 15.92 23.86
N ALA A 338 -16.19 15.90 25.14
CA ALA A 338 -15.55 16.72 26.17
C ALA A 338 -14.02 16.61 26.13
N GLY A 339 -13.35 17.74 25.84
CA GLY A 339 -11.89 17.80 25.68
C GLY A 339 -11.38 17.81 24.23
N GLY A 340 -12.26 17.95 23.24
CA GLY A 340 -11.88 18.15 21.83
C GLY A 340 -11.32 16.90 21.13
N LYS A 341 -11.52 15.71 21.72
CA LYS A 341 -11.12 14.43 21.11
C LYS A 341 -12.22 13.89 20.22
N GLU A 342 -11.81 13.23 19.13
CA GLU A 342 -12.74 12.55 18.22
C GLU A 342 -13.58 11.53 18.99
N CYS A 343 -14.87 11.56 18.71
CA CYS A 343 -15.84 10.68 19.33
C CYS A 343 -15.72 9.26 18.76
N VAL A 344 -15.28 8.33 19.62
CA VAL A 344 -15.21 6.89 19.33
C VAL A 344 -16.20 6.18 20.23
N ASP A 345 -17.12 5.43 19.63
CA ASP A 345 -18.16 4.74 20.36
C ASP A 345 -17.58 3.58 21.20
N ALA A 346 -18.28 3.16 22.27
CA ALA A 346 -17.87 2.06 23.15
C ALA A 346 -17.78 0.71 22.39
N GLY A 347 -18.53 0.57 21.30
CA GLY A 347 -18.45 -0.55 20.36
C GLY A 347 -17.34 -0.43 19.30
N GLY A 348 -16.56 0.66 19.32
CA GLY A 348 -15.57 0.98 18.30
C GLY A 348 -16.18 1.62 17.05
N GLY A 349 -15.38 2.37 16.30
CA GLY A 349 -15.81 3.02 15.06
C GLY A 349 -16.18 4.49 15.22
N ARG A 350 -16.25 5.18 14.09
CA ARG A 350 -16.52 6.62 14.03
C ARG A 350 -18.02 6.86 13.90
N VAL A 351 -18.49 7.97 14.49
CA VAL A 351 -19.89 8.38 14.50
C VAL A 351 -20.16 9.35 13.35
N TYR A 352 -21.17 9.05 12.53
CA TYR A 352 -21.65 9.88 11.45
C TYR A 352 -23.01 10.47 11.80
N THR A 353 -23.14 11.79 11.78
CA THR A 353 -24.35 12.47 12.29
C THR A 353 -25.10 13.20 11.18
N VAL A 354 -26.41 13.03 11.08
CA VAL A 354 -27.29 13.90 10.28
C VAL A 354 -28.19 14.70 11.21
N VAL A 355 -28.15 16.03 11.10
CA VAL A 355 -28.97 16.94 11.91
C VAL A 355 -30.12 17.48 11.08
N VAL A 356 -31.35 17.30 11.55
CA VAL A 356 -32.57 17.83 10.92
C VAL A 356 -32.99 19.08 11.67
N MET A 357 -32.93 20.22 10.97
CA MET A 357 -33.31 21.53 11.46
C MET A 357 -34.62 21.94 10.79
N GLU A 358 -35.75 21.68 11.45
CA GLU A 358 -37.06 22.05 10.94
C GLU A 358 -37.26 23.56 11.05
N LYS A 359 -37.41 24.24 9.91
CA LYS A 359 -37.70 25.69 9.84
C LYS A 359 -38.96 25.91 9.03
N GLU A 360 -39.95 26.57 9.63
CA GLU A 360 -41.23 26.85 8.98
C GLU A 360 -41.14 27.94 7.89
N ASP A 361 -40.14 28.83 7.99
CA ASP A 361 -40.02 30.03 7.15
C ASP A 361 -39.21 29.82 5.85
N VAL A 362 -38.69 28.62 5.56
CA VAL A 362 -37.84 28.35 4.39
C VAL A 362 -38.60 27.53 3.35
N GLU A 363 -38.77 28.08 2.15
CA GLU A 363 -39.33 27.34 1.00
C GLU A 363 -38.30 26.31 0.48
N GLY A 364 -38.66 25.02 0.55
CA GLY A 364 -37.85 23.91 0.05
C GLY A 364 -37.04 23.18 1.13
N VAL A 365 -36.41 22.08 0.72
CA VAL A 365 -35.55 21.25 1.57
C VAL A 365 -34.13 21.38 1.09
N ARG A 366 -33.24 21.86 1.96
CA ARG A 366 -31.83 22.03 1.67
C ARG A 366 -31.01 21.00 2.43
N VAL A 367 -30.26 20.18 1.70
CA VAL A 367 -29.40 19.12 2.27
C VAL A 367 -27.95 19.47 2.00
N VAL A 368 -27.17 19.62 3.06
CA VAL A 368 -25.73 19.95 2.97
C VAL A 368 -24.92 18.85 3.64
N VAL A 369 -23.89 18.37 2.94
CA VAL A 369 -22.91 17.42 3.48
C VAL A 369 -21.64 18.21 3.85
N GLY A 370 -21.25 18.10 5.12
CA GLY A 370 -20.15 18.83 5.70
C GLY A 370 -18.76 18.32 5.32
N LYS A 371 -17.72 19.04 5.78
CA LYS A 371 -16.31 18.63 5.64
C LYS A 371 -15.95 17.53 6.64
N HIS A 372 -16.68 17.46 7.75
CA HIS A 372 -16.50 16.49 8.82
C HIS A 372 -17.52 15.35 8.69
N ARG A 373 -17.64 14.50 9.73
CA ARG A 373 -18.54 13.33 9.74
C ARG A 373 -19.99 13.70 10.02
N HIS A 374 -20.46 14.80 9.46
CA HIS A 374 -21.82 15.23 9.66
C HIS A 374 -22.43 15.89 8.42
N ALA A 375 -23.75 15.90 8.38
CA ALA A 375 -24.56 16.56 7.37
C ALA A 375 -25.79 17.17 8.06
N TRP A 376 -26.44 18.13 7.42
CA TRP A 376 -27.66 18.72 7.96
C TRP A 376 -28.69 18.99 6.88
N ILE A 377 -29.94 18.97 7.34
CA ILE A 377 -31.14 19.18 6.54
C ILE A 377 -31.85 20.40 7.10
N VAL A 378 -32.10 21.40 6.26
CA VAL A 378 -32.79 22.65 6.63
C VAL A 378 -34.07 22.79 5.81
N GLY A 379 -35.18 23.07 6.48
CA GLY A 379 -36.46 23.36 5.84
C GLY A 379 -37.59 22.48 6.38
N LYS A 380 -38.76 22.57 5.74
CA LYS A 380 -39.95 21.81 6.12
C LYS A 380 -39.93 20.42 5.46
N VAL A 381 -39.69 19.38 6.25
CA VAL A 381 -39.54 17.99 5.76
C VAL A 381 -40.51 17.07 6.50
N SER A 382 -41.25 16.23 5.78
CA SER A 382 -42.06 15.19 6.42
C SER A 382 -41.18 14.14 7.08
N GLU A 383 -41.67 13.43 8.10
CA GLU A 383 -40.89 12.37 8.76
C GLU A 383 -40.45 11.27 7.77
N THR A 384 -41.31 10.91 6.82
CA THR A 384 -40.99 9.89 5.82
C THR A 384 -39.92 10.36 4.84
N ASP A 385 -39.98 11.63 4.42
CA ASP A 385 -38.98 12.20 3.53
C ASP A 385 -37.65 12.37 4.26
N ALA A 386 -37.67 12.80 5.53
CA ALA A 386 -36.49 12.90 6.37
C ALA A 386 -35.81 11.53 6.53
N VAL A 387 -36.57 10.47 6.82
CA VAL A 387 -36.04 9.10 6.89
C VAL A 387 -35.40 8.68 5.56
N SER A 388 -36.04 8.98 4.43
CA SER A 388 -35.52 8.67 3.09
C SER A 388 -34.22 9.43 2.78
N ILE A 389 -34.18 10.74 3.06
CA ILE A 389 -33.00 11.59 2.86
C ILE A 389 -31.85 11.14 3.75
N ILE A 390 -32.09 10.95 5.06
CA ILE A 390 -31.09 10.50 6.03
C ILE A 390 -30.51 9.15 5.60
N SER A 391 -31.36 8.19 5.24
CA SER A 391 -30.94 6.86 4.80
C SER A 391 -30.14 6.93 3.50
N ASN A 392 -30.50 7.83 2.59
CA ASN A 392 -29.72 8.08 1.38
C ASN A 392 -28.35 8.69 1.71
N VAL A 393 -28.27 9.70 2.58
CA VAL A 393 -27.00 10.32 3.00
C VAL A 393 -26.07 9.27 3.64
N PHE A 394 -26.60 8.51 4.59
CA PHE A 394 -25.84 7.46 5.27
C PHE A 394 -25.37 6.37 4.32
N VAL A 395 -26.25 5.79 3.50
CA VAL A 395 -25.88 4.65 2.65
C VAL A 395 -25.10 5.07 1.40
N LYS A 396 -25.57 6.07 0.66
CA LYS A 396 -24.92 6.49 -0.60
C LYS A 396 -23.57 7.13 -0.31
N TYR A 397 -23.47 8.03 0.67
CA TYR A 397 -22.26 8.84 0.89
C TYR A 397 -21.39 8.33 2.02
N PHE A 398 -21.87 8.31 3.27
CA PHE A 398 -21.00 7.93 4.39
C PHE A 398 -20.61 6.45 4.38
N MET A 399 -21.46 5.53 3.92
CA MET A 399 -21.09 4.11 3.81
C MET A 399 -20.25 3.83 2.55
N ASN A 400 -20.65 4.37 1.40
CA ASN A 400 -20.17 3.94 0.07
C ASN A 400 -19.40 5.00 -0.74
N GLY A 401 -19.21 6.23 -0.23
CA GLY A 401 -18.42 7.27 -0.91
C GLY A 401 -19.12 7.94 -2.11
N GLY A 402 -20.44 7.80 -2.23
CA GLY A 402 -21.27 8.37 -3.30
C GLY A 402 -21.44 7.49 -4.53
N LYS A 403 -21.06 6.20 -4.47
CA LYS A 403 -21.22 5.27 -5.58
C LYS A 403 -22.62 4.66 -5.61
N GLU A 404 -23.24 4.66 -6.78
CA GLU A 404 -24.52 3.99 -7.00
C GLU A 404 -24.31 2.48 -7.17
N GLY A 405 -25.08 1.69 -6.42
CA GLY A 405 -24.96 0.23 -6.36
C GLY A 405 -25.37 -0.43 -7.68
N GLY A 406 -24.46 -0.46 -8.65
CA GLY A 406 -24.72 -1.05 -9.97
C GLY A 406 -23.55 -1.75 -10.64
N GLY A 407 -22.32 -1.60 -10.13
CA GLY A 407 -21.14 -2.18 -10.78
C GLY A 407 -20.17 -2.78 -9.78
N MET A 408 -20.20 -4.09 -9.63
CA MET A 408 -19.00 -4.87 -9.29
C MET A 408 -18.11 -5.02 -10.56
N GLU A 409 -18.04 -3.96 -11.36
CA GLU A 409 -17.07 -3.77 -12.44
C GLU A 409 -16.37 -2.44 -12.12
N LYS A 410 -15.07 -2.53 -11.84
CA LYS A 410 -14.11 -1.43 -11.98
C LYS A 410 -14.27 -0.19 -11.08
N GLY A 411 -14.42 -0.37 -9.77
CA GLY A 411 -14.75 0.75 -8.87
C GLY A 411 -13.65 1.31 -7.99
N LEU A 412 -13.26 0.58 -6.94
CA LEU A 412 -12.39 1.14 -5.89
C LEU A 412 -11.18 0.24 -5.60
N GLY A 413 -11.32 -1.09 -5.64
CA GLY A 413 -10.19 -1.99 -5.44
C GLY A 413 -9.18 -2.00 -6.60
N GLU A 414 -9.65 -1.93 -7.85
CA GLU A 414 -8.78 -1.99 -9.04
C GLU A 414 -8.11 -0.62 -9.36
N PHE A 415 -8.63 0.48 -8.81
CA PHE A 415 -8.22 1.84 -9.19
C PHE A 415 -7.51 2.63 -8.10
N VAL A 416 -7.33 2.12 -6.87
CA VAL A 416 -6.47 2.85 -5.92
C VAL A 416 -5.05 2.86 -6.47
N PRO A 417 -4.48 4.03 -6.82
CA PRO A 417 -3.23 4.11 -7.55
C PRO A 417 -2.03 3.97 -6.61
N VAL A 418 -1.99 2.91 -5.79
CA VAL A 418 -0.93 2.65 -4.80
C VAL A 418 -0.05 1.50 -5.28
N GLY A 419 1.27 1.73 -5.25
CA GLY A 419 2.27 0.73 -5.62
C GLY A 419 2.20 -0.53 -4.75
N ALA A 420 2.82 -1.62 -5.22
CA ALA A 420 2.88 -2.88 -4.48
C ALA A 420 3.64 -2.72 -3.15
N ASP A 421 4.60 -1.82 -3.12
CA ASP A 421 5.39 -1.39 -1.95
C ASP A 421 4.64 -0.42 -1.02
N GLY A 422 3.40 -0.04 -1.36
CA GLY A 422 2.61 0.92 -0.59
C GLY A 422 3.09 2.37 -0.75
N THR A 423 3.82 2.70 -1.81
CA THR A 423 4.28 4.06 -2.12
C THR A 423 3.63 4.61 -3.38
N VAL A 424 3.51 5.94 -3.44
CA VAL A 424 2.97 6.69 -4.58
C VAL A 424 3.86 7.89 -4.84
N VAL A 425 4.25 8.09 -6.09
CA VAL A 425 4.99 9.27 -6.52
C VAL A 425 4.04 10.18 -7.30
N LEU A 426 3.80 11.39 -6.79
CA LEU A 426 3.06 12.43 -7.50
C LEU A 426 4.07 13.32 -8.24
N SER A 427 4.18 13.14 -9.56
CA SER A 427 5.09 13.91 -10.41
C SER A 427 4.33 15.04 -11.11
N PHE A 428 4.68 16.27 -10.77
CA PHE A 428 4.10 17.48 -11.36
C PHE A 428 5.04 18.04 -12.43
N SER A 429 4.58 18.15 -13.67
CA SER A 429 5.40 18.60 -14.79
C SER A 429 4.76 19.78 -15.52
N LEU A 430 5.52 20.87 -15.69
CA LEU A 430 5.15 21.98 -16.57
C LEU A 430 5.80 21.75 -17.93
N LEU A 431 4.98 21.60 -18.97
CA LEU A 431 5.40 21.26 -20.32
C LEU A 431 5.25 22.47 -21.23
N ASN A 432 6.38 22.99 -21.72
CA ASN A 432 6.41 24.04 -22.73
C ASN A 432 6.57 23.40 -24.13
N ALA A 433 5.52 23.48 -24.95
CA ALA A 433 5.51 22.84 -26.28
C ALA A 433 6.63 23.37 -27.19
N ASP A 434 6.74 24.69 -27.35
CA ASP A 434 7.81 25.35 -28.11
C ASP A 434 8.40 26.53 -27.33
N PRO A 435 9.63 26.40 -26.78
CA PRO A 435 10.33 27.47 -26.10
C PRO A 435 10.63 28.69 -26.97
N SER A 436 10.58 28.56 -28.30
CA SER A 436 10.81 29.67 -29.24
C SER A 436 9.69 30.70 -29.18
N ASP A 437 8.47 30.24 -28.88
CA ASP A 437 7.28 31.09 -28.75
C ASP A 437 7.28 31.77 -27.39
N TRP A 438 7.30 30.97 -26.32
CA TRP A 438 7.31 31.42 -24.94
C TRP A 438 7.89 30.36 -24.02
N VAL A 439 8.46 30.81 -22.90
CA VAL A 439 9.04 29.96 -21.87
C VAL A 439 8.39 30.32 -20.55
N TYR A 440 7.63 29.38 -19.99
CA TYR A 440 7.00 29.53 -18.69
C TYR A 440 7.69 28.68 -17.63
N ASP A 441 7.76 29.25 -16.43
CA ASP A 441 8.16 28.59 -15.19
C ASP A 441 7.07 28.75 -14.12
N TRP A 442 7.18 28.07 -12.99
CA TRP A 442 6.20 28.08 -11.91
C TRP A 442 6.84 28.03 -10.53
N GLU A 443 6.25 28.76 -9.56
CA GLU A 443 6.67 28.70 -8.17
C GLU A 443 6.01 27.52 -7.44
N PHE A 444 6.40 26.31 -7.83
CA PHE A 444 5.80 25.06 -7.33
C PHE A 444 5.93 24.90 -5.81
N GLN A 445 7.05 25.34 -5.22
CA GLN A 445 7.40 25.06 -3.84
C GLN A 445 6.42 25.65 -2.82
N GLU A 446 5.88 26.83 -3.09
CA GLU A 446 4.90 27.47 -2.21
C GLU A 446 3.55 26.76 -2.29
N MET A 447 3.06 26.50 -3.52
CA MET A 447 1.81 25.79 -3.74
C MET A 447 1.86 24.34 -3.21
N SER A 448 3.01 23.69 -3.33
CA SER A 448 3.23 22.35 -2.77
C SER A 448 3.05 22.34 -1.25
N LYS A 449 3.59 23.34 -0.54
CA LYS A 449 3.47 23.45 0.92
C LYS A 449 2.05 23.78 1.36
N ILE A 450 1.38 24.70 0.66
CA ILE A 450 0.06 25.20 1.05
C ILE A 450 -1.03 24.18 0.71
N MET A 451 -1.01 23.59 -0.49
CA MET A 451 -2.11 22.76 -0.98
C MET A 451 -1.80 21.26 -1.05
N LEU A 452 -0.59 20.85 -1.43
CA LEU A 452 -0.28 19.42 -1.62
C LEU A 452 0.18 18.72 -0.33
N ALA A 453 0.93 19.41 0.54
CA ALA A 453 1.42 18.83 1.78
C ALA A 453 0.28 18.42 2.75
N PRO A 454 -0.81 19.20 2.92
CA PRO A 454 -1.97 18.75 3.69
C PRO A 454 -2.61 17.48 3.11
N VAL A 455 -2.72 17.39 1.78
CA VAL A 455 -3.27 16.23 1.07
C VAL A 455 -2.39 14.99 1.30
N ALA A 456 -1.09 15.11 1.11
CA ALA A 456 -0.15 14.00 1.32
C ALA A 456 -0.16 13.51 2.79
N LYS A 457 -0.28 14.44 3.74
CA LYS A 457 -0.42 14.11 5.16
C LYS A 457 -1.72 13.35 5.46
N ALA A 458 -2.84 13.78 4.88
CA ALA A 458 -4.13 13.12 5.06
C ALA A 458 -4.14 11.69 4.51
N LEU A 459 -3.46 11.45 3.38
CA LEU A 459 -3.39 10.15 2.71
C LEU A 459 -2.26 9.23 3.23
N THR A 460 -1.46 9.66 4.21
CA THR A 460 -0.36 8.87 4.79
C THR A 460 -0.75 7.46 5.26
N PRO A 461 -1.94 7.23 5.86
CA PRO A 461 -2.36 5.88 6.21
C PRO A 461 -2.55 4.94 5.00
N ILE A 462 -2.87 5.50 3.82
CA ILE A 462 -3.13 4.75 2.58
C ILE A 462 -1.86 4.56 1.76
N ALA A 463 -0.98 5.55 1.70
CA ALA A 463 0.22 5.49 0.89
C ALA A 463 1.35 6.35 1.46
N ASN A 464 2.59 5.92 1.24
CA ASN A 464 3.74 6.80 1.42
C ASN A 464 3.89 7.65 0.14
N ILE A 465 3.59 8.94 0.24
CA ILE A 465 3.52 9.84 -0.91
C ILE A 465 4.81 10.66 -1.01
N SER A 466 5.51 10.56 -2.14
CA SER A 466 6.54 11.51 -2.53
C SER A 466 5.99 12.47 -3.59
N ILE A 467 6.41 13.74 -3.50
CA ILE A 467 6.00 14.78 -4.44
C ILE A 467 7.26 15.24 -5.18
N GLU A 468 7.19 15.23 -6.50
CA GLU A 468 8.27 15.64 -7.39
C GLU A 468 7.74 16.70 -8.35
N SER A 469 8.62 17.63 -8.76
CA SER A 469 8.27 18.68 -9.71
C SER A 469 9.36 18.88 -10.74
N GLN A 470 8.97 19.10 -12.00
CA GLN A 470 9.90 19.41 -13.08
C GLN A 470 9.30 20.39 -14.10
N VAL A 471 10.16 21.02 -14.88
CA VAL A 471 9.81 21.86 -16.02
C VAL A 471 10.53 21.30 -17.23
N LEU A 472 9.77 21.03 -18.28
CA LEU A 472 10.30 20.49 -19.53
C LEU A 472 10.01 21.44 -20.69
N TYR A 473 10.90 21.38 -21.66
CA TYR A 473 10.94 22.23 -22.84
C TYR A 473 10.97 21.34 -24.09
N HIS A 474 10.48 21.87 -25.21
CA HIS A 474 10.39 21.13 -26.48
C HIS A 474 9.52 19.87 -26.36
N THR A 475 8.33 20.02 -25.78
CA THR A 475 7.40 18.91 -25.54
C THR A 475 6.13 19.07 -26.38
N PRO A 476 6.20 19.02 -27.72
CA PRO A 476 4.99 19.09 -28.53
C PRO A 476 4.10 17.86 -28.29
N LYS A 477 2.79 18.04 -28.44
CA LYS A 477 1.83 16.93 -28.41
C LYS A 477 1.92 16.09 -29.70
N SER A 478 1.59 14.80 -29.61
CA SER A 478 1.72 13.86 -30.73
C SER A 478 0.64 13.97 -31.82
N SER A 479 -0.49 14.58 -31.55
CA SER A 479 -1.64 14.67 -32.47
C SER A 479 -2.00 16.11 -32.77
N ASN A 480 -2.42 16.41 -34.00
CA ASN A 480 -2.73 17.78 -34.42
C ASN A 480 -4.14 18.21 -33.98
N SER A 481 -4.27 19.50 -33.67
CA SER A 481 -5.56 20.14 -33.40
C SER A 481 -6.15 20.75 -34.67
N TYR A 482 -7.47 21.01 -34.70
CA TYR A 482 -8.12 21.67 -35.84
C TYR A 482 -8.71 23.01 -35.42
N TRP A 483 -8.65 24.01 -36.29
CA TRP A 483 -9.22 25.33 -36.03
C TRP A 483 -10.74 25.33 -36.20
N ASP A 484 -11.47 25.80 -35.19
CA ASP A 484 -12.91 26.04 -35.28
C ASP A 484 -13.22 27.54 -35.18
N LYS A 485 -13.85 28.07 -36.22
CA LYS A 485 -14.27 29.48 -36.31
C LYS A 485 -15.34 29.86 -35.28
N LYS A 486 -16.15 28.90 -34.81
CA LYS A 486 -17.23 29.16 -33.84
C LYS A 486 -16.68 29.55 -32.47
N TYR A 487 -15.62 28.87 -32.05
CA TYR A 487 -15.02 29.06 -30.73
C TYR A 487 -13.76 29.93 -30.78
N GLY A 488 -13.25 30.24 -31.97
CA GLY A 488 -12.09 31.11 -32.16
C GLY A 488 -10.79 30.50 -31.63
N GLY A 489 -10.65 29.17 -31.74
CA GLY A 489 -9.53 28.44 -31.18
C GLY A 489 -9.33 27.07 -31.82
N TYR A 490 -8.21 26.44 -31.46
CA TYR A 490 -7.87 25.09 -31.84
C TYR A 490 -8.59 24.10 -30.93
N ILE A 491 -9.36 23.19 -31.52
CA ILE A 491 -10.11 22.17 -30.79
C ILE A 491 -9.33 20.86 -30.77
N PHE A 492 -9.33 20.24 -29.60
CA PHE A 492 -8.86 18.89 -29.40
C PHE A 492 -9.98 18.03 -28.79
N SER A 493 -10.35 16.96 -29.48
CA SER A 493 -11.47 16.10 -29.07
C SER A 493 -11.07 15.16 -27.94
N LEU A 494 -11.97 14.94 -26.98
CA LEU A 494 -11.77 13.95 -25.93
C LEU A 494 -11.52 12.52 -26.46
N ARG A 495 -11.96 12.22 -27.70
CA ARG A 495 -11.75 10.92 -28.36
C ARG A 495 -10.30 10.68 -28.76
N ASP A 496 -9.56 11.76 -29.01
CA ASP A 496 -8.18 11.71 -29.49
C ASP A 496 -7.17 11.84 -28.34
N LEU A 497 -7.64 11.97 -27.09
CA LEU A 497 -6.81 12.04 -25.88
C LEU A 497 -5.78 10.92 -25.69
N PRO A 498 -6.05 9.66 -26.09
CA PRO A 498 -5.02 8.62 -26.03
C PRO A 498 -3.76 8.99 -26.83
N PHE A 499 -3.89 9.85 -27.84
CA PHE A 499 -2.80 10.36 -28.68
C PHE A 499 -2.32 11.76 -28.26
N PHE A 500 -2.75 12.27 -27.11
CA PHE A 500 -2.26 13.54 -26.59
C PHE A 500 -0.87 13.38 -25.93
N VAL A 501 -0.71 12.32 -25.13
CA VAL A 501 0.53 12.03 -24.40
C VAL A 501 1.57 11.45 -25.36
N ASN A 502 2.64 12.20 -25.61
CA ASN A 502 3.75 11.73 -26.44
C ASN A 502 4.82 11.04 -25.58
N SER A 503 4.69 9.73 -25.35
CA SER A 503 5.64 8.96 -24.52
C SER A 503 7.05 8.87 -25.11
N ASN A 504 7.23 9.14 -26.40
CA ASN A 504 8.54 9.08 -27.06
C ASN A 504 9.34 10.39 -26.90
N GLU A 505 8.65 11.53 -26.90
CA GLU A 505 9.29 12.86 -26.84
C GLU A 505 9.21 13.49 -25.46
N TRP A 506 8.18 13.17 -24.66
CA TRP A 506 8.11 13.64 -23.29
C TRP A 506 8.97 12.74 -22.40
N HIS A 507 10.22 13.12 -22.22
CA HIS A 507 11.14 12.49 -21.26
C HIS A 507 10.76 12.89 -19.83
N LEU A 508 9.61 12.39 -19.36
CA LEU A 508 9.16 12.62 -17.99
C LEU A 508 10.05 11.83 -17.04
N ASP A 509 11.10 12.49 -16.54
CA ASP A 509 11.99 11.91 -15.54
C ASP A 509 11.21 11.71 -14.24
N THR A 510 11.37 10.53 -13.66
CA THR A 510 10.83 10.16 -12.35
C THR A 510 11.96 9.58 -11.54
N SER A 511 11.99 9.86 -10.23
CA SER A 511 13.12 9.40 -9.42
C SER A 511 13.24 7.87 -9.41
N VAL A 512 14.46 7.38 -9.11
CA VAL A 512 14.80 5.94 -9.03
C VAL A 512 13.91 5.16 -8.04
N THR A 513 13.22 5.84 -7.12
CA THR A 513 12.23 5.19 -6.24
C THR A 513 11.08 4.57 -7.02
N ALA A 514 10.75 5.09 -8.20
CA ALA A 514 9.75 4.55 -9.12
C ALA A 514 10.22 3.34 -9.95
N ALA A 515 11.29 2.64 -9.55
CA ALA A 515 11.88 1.49 -10.25
C ALA A 515 10.97 0.24 -10.28
N GLY A 516 9.81 0.36 -10.93
CA GLY A 516 8.90 -0.72 -11.30
C GLY A 516 7.92 -1.21 -10.23
N ARG A 517 8.08 -0.84 -8.95
CA ARG A 517 7.21 -1.28 -7.85
C ARG A 517 6.26 -0.21 -7.33
N SER A 518 6.75 1.03 -7.25
CA SER A 518 5.98 2.19 -6.84
C SER A 518 5.08 2.68 -7.98
N LYS A 519 3.90 3.21 -7.64
CA LYS A 519 3.00 3.78 -8.65
C LYS A 519 3.29 5.27 -8.83
N VAL A 520 3.52 5.68 -10.08
CA VAL A 520 3.68 7.10 -10.43
C VAL A 520 2.36 7.63 -11.01
N LEU A 521 1.95 8.80 -10.53
CA LEU A 521 0.87 9.60 -11.09
C LEU A 521 1.45 10.91 -11.64
N GLN A 522 1.14 11.21 -12.89
CA GLN A 522 1.68 12.32 -13.64
C GLN A 522 0.64 13.44 -13.75
N PHE A 523 0.94 14.59 -13.17
CA PHE A 523 0.11 15.79 -13.23
C PHE A 523 0.81 16.83 -14.11
N VAL A 524 0.25 17.07 -15.29
CA VAL A 524 0.90 17.87 -16.33
C VAL A 524 0.14 19.15 -16.57
N VAL A 525 0.85 20.27 -16.53
CA VAL A 525 0.38 21.54 -17.09
C VAL A 525 0.98 21.67 -18.48
N TYR A 526 0.13 21.64 -19.50
CA TYR A 526 0.57 21.77 -20.89
C TYR A 526 0.35 23.19 -21.39
N VAL A 527 1.43 23.83 -21.82
CA VAL A 527 1.42 25.13 -22.49
C VAL A 527 1.57 24.90 -23.99
N PRO A 528 0.55 25.22 -24.82
CA PRO A 528 0.61 25.00 -26.27
C PRO A 528 1.63 25.93 -26.94
N SER A 529 1.96 25.64 -28.20
CA SER A 529 2.73 26.56 -29.05
C SER A 529 1.84 27.72 -29.54
N ALA A 530 2.46 28.81 -30.00
CA ALA A 530 1.74 29.97 -30.53
C ALA A 530 0.89 29.63 -31.77
N ILE A 531 1.30 28.62 -32.53
CA ILE A 531 0.58 28.16 -33.73
C ILE A 531 -0.74 27.50 -33.36
N GLU A 532 -0.82 26.80 -32.22
CA GLU A 532 -2.01 26.05 -31.80
C GLU A 532 -2.73 26.69 -30.60
N CYS A 533 -2.54 28.00 -30.37
CA CYS A 533 -3.15 28.71 -29.27
C CYS A 533 -4.35 29.58 -29.73
N PRO A 534 -5.46 29.67 -28.97
CA PRO A 534 -5.80 28.91 -27.77
C PRO A 534 -6.21 27.46 -28.09
N LEU A 535 -5.72 26.51 -27.29
CA LEU A 535 -6.07 25.09 -27.38
C LEU A 535 -7.21 24.76 -26.41
N LEU A 536 -8.33 24.28 -26.94
CA LEU A 536 -9.57 24.01 -26.21
C LEU A 536 -9.97 22.54 -26.33
N LEU A 537 -10.31 21.93 -25.19
CA LEU A 537 -10.81 20.55 -25.15
C LEU A 537 -12.32 20.48 -25.42
N GLN A 538 -12.72 19.59 -26.32
CA GLN A 538 -14.13 19.30 -26.62
C GLN A 538 -14.58 17.98 -25.99
N LEU A 539 -15.60 18.06 -25.15
CA LEU A 539 -16.24 16.91 -24.49
C LEU A 539 -17.00 16.02 -25.48
N PRO A 540 -17.31 14.76 -25.11
CA PRO A 540 -18.10 13.86 -25.94
C PRO A 540 -19.49 14.40 -26.31
N ASN A 541 -20.03 15.31 -25.51
CA ASN A 541 -21.31 16.00 -25.76
C ASN A 541 -21.20 17.14 -26.79
N GLY A 542 -19.99 17.43 -27.29
CA GLY A 542 -19.72 18.49 -28.26
C GLY A 542 -19.47 19.88 -27.65
N GLU A 543 -19.62 20.03 -26.33
CA GLU A 543 -19.34 21.27 -25.60
C GLU A 543 -17.86 21.41 -25.26
N ILE A 544 -17.41 22.64 -24.98
CA ILE A 544 -16.03 22.91 -24.57
C ILE A 544 -15.89 22.70 -23.06
N SER A 545 -14.77 22.11 -22.65
CA SER A 545 -14.44 21.88 -21.25
C SER A 545 -14.26 23.19 -20.50
N LYS A 546 -15.00 23.37 -19.39
CA LYS A 546 -14.91 24.56 -18.53
C LYS A 546 -13.54 24.69 -17.87
N THR A 547 -12.92 23.57 -17.49
CA THR A 547 -11.62 23.53 -16.80
C THR A 547 -10.44 23.27 -17.75
N ASN A 548 -10.71 23.06 -19.05
CA ASN A 548 -9.72 22.71 -20.07
C ASN A 548 -8.75 21.60 -19.62
N SER A 549 -9.28 20.59 -18.92
CA SER A 549 -8.50 19.51 -18.32
C SER A 549 -9.13 18.15 -18.56
N PHE A 550 -8.33 17.09 -18.45
CA PHE A 550 -8.79 15.70 -18.52
C PHE A 550 -7.94 14.78 -17.64
N ILE A 551 -8.49 13.61 -17.33
CA ILE A 551 -7.90 12.60 -16.46
C ILE A 551 -7.69 11.28 -17.24
N SER A 552 -6.57 10.62 -16.97
CA SER A 552 -6.28 9.27 -17.45
C SER A 552 -6.11 8.35 -16.23
N PRO A 553 -7.05 7.43 -15.95
CA PRO A 553 -7.16 6.73 -14.65
C PRO A 553 -5.90 6.05 -14.10
N MET A 554 -4.99 5.56 -14.95
CA MET A 554 -3.77 4.88 -14.49
C MET A 554 -2.49 5.69 -14.71
N TRP A 555 -2.61 6.88 -15.31
CA TRP A 555 -1.48 7.71 -15.70
C TRP A 555 -1.44 9.01 -14.89
N GLY A 556 -2.57 9.68 -14.69
CA GLY A 556 -2.68 10.93 -13.95
C GLY A 556 -3.62 11.93 -14.60
N GLY A 557 -3.27 13.22 -14.57
CA GLY A 557 -4.15 14.31 -15.00
C GLY A 557 -3.41 15.38 -15.79
N ILE A 558 -4.10 15.99 -16.76
CA ILE A 558 -3.54 16.99 -17.65
C ILE A 558 -4.44 18.23 -17.64
N VAL A 559 -3.82 19.40 -17.50
CA VAL A 559 -4.47 20.70 -17.58
C VAL A 559 -3.81 21.49 -18.69
N ILE A 560 -4.62 21.97 -19.65
CA ILE A 560 -4.13 22.81 -20.75
C ILE A 560 -4.30 24.27 -20.33
N TRP A 561 -3.18 24.95 -20.13
CA TRP A 561 -3.16 26.35 -19.78
C TRP A 561 -2.80 27.18 -21.01
N ASN A 562 -3.74 28.02 -21.46
CA ASN A 562 -3.55 28.92 -22.59
C ASN A 562 -3.02 30.26 -22.08
N PRO A 563 -1.81 30.69 -22.50
CA PRO A 563 -1.29 32.00 -22.17
C PRO A 563 -2.23 33.15 -22.55
N PRO A 564 -2.30 34.23 -21.76
CA PRO A 564 -3.12 35.40 -22.10
C PRO A 564 -2.67 36.03 -23.44
N GLN A 565 -1.39 35.89 -23.77
CA GLN A 565 -0.77 36.36 -25.02
C GLN A 565 -1.34 35.65 -26.27
N CYS A 566 -2.08 34.54 -26.12
CA CYS A 566 -2.70 33.83 -27.23
C CYS A 566 -3.87 34.55 -27.89
N THR A 567 -4.41 35.60 -27.25
CA THR A 567 -5.65 36.25 -27.70
C THR A 567 -5.44 37.67 -28.24
N GLY A 568 -4.19 38.17 -28.32
CA GLY A 568 -3.91 39.54 -28.75
C GLY A 568 -2.76 39.67 -29.76
N ASP A 569 -2.94 40.54 -30.75
CA ASP A 569 -1.96 41.00 -31.75
C ASP A 569 -0.78 41.80 -31.13
N SER A 570 -0.42 41.52 -29.87
CA SER A 570 0.67 42.20 -29.17
C SER A 570 2.01 41.61 -29.58
N GLN A 571 2.45 41.97 -30.79
CA GLN A 571 3.86 42.12 -31.10
C GLN A 571 4.52 42.95 -30.00
N LYS A 572 5.27 42.30 -29.09
CA LYS A 572 6.49 42.76 -28.37
C LYS A 572 6.54 42.33 -26.90
N LYS A 573 7.21 41.21 -26.63
CA LYS A 573 8.54 41.08 -26.01
C LYS A 573 8.75 39.58 -25.80
N HIS A 574 9.12 38.88 -26.87
CA HIS A 574 9.61 37.51 -26.73
C HIS A 574 10.90 37.55 -25.90
N LEU A 575 11.06 36.59 -24.99
CA LEU A 575 12.30 36.21 -24.27
C LEU A 575 12.53 36.73 -22.84
N GLU A 576 11.51 37.08 -22.07
CA GLU A 576 11.65 37.08 -20.59
C GLU A 576 10.83 35.90 -20.03
N GLY A 577 11.54 34.90 -19.50
CA GLY A 577 10.92 33.71 -18.88
C GLY A 577 9.85 34.16 -17.89
N SER A 578 8.60 33.84 -18.21
CA SER A 578 7.46 34.35 -17.46
C SER A 578 7.02 33.30 -16.45
N THR A 579 6.93 33.68 -15.18
CA THR A 579 6.37 32.78 -14.17
C THR A 579 4.84 32.76 -14.30
N LEU A 580 4.23 31.57 -14.19
CA LEU A 580 2.78 31.45 -14.11
C LEU A 580 2.24 32.31 -12.95
N PRO A 581 1.21 33.14 -13.17
CA PRO A 581 0.67 33.98 -12.12
C PRO A 581 0.06 33.11 -11.01
N PRO A 582 0.24 33.48 -9.72
CA PRO A 582 -0.13 32.64 -8.59
C PRO A 582 -1.63 32.30 -8.55
N GLN A 583 -2.49 33.23 -8.98
CA GLN A 583 -3.95 32.99 -9.04
C GLN A 583 -4.35 31.92 -10.07
N GLU A 584 -3.66 31.84 -11.21
CA GLU A 584 -3.91 30.78 -12.19
C GLU A 584 -3.29 29.46 -11.74
N LEU A 585 -2.12 29.52 -11.12
CA LEU A 585 -1.49 28.35 -10.52
C LEU A 585 -2.39 27.73 -9.43
N GLU A 586 -3.04 28.55 -8.60
CA GLU A 586 -3.98 28.10 -7.59
C GLU A 586 -5.16 27.33 -8.22
N LYS A 587 -5.80 27.90 -9.26
CA LYS A 587 -6.89 27.25 -10.00
C LYS A 587 -6.44 25.91 -10.61
N ILE A 588 -5.24 25.86 -11.19
CA ILE A 588 -4.68 24.64 -11.76
C ILE A 588 -4.53 23.55 -10.69
N PHE A 589 -4.02 23.90 -9.51
CA PHE A 589 -3.85 22.94 -8.41
C PHE A 589 -5.18 22.50 -7.80
N GLN A 590 -6.21 23.36 -7.76
CA GLN A 590 -7.57 22.95 -7.40
C GLN A 590 -8.09 21.88 -8.37
N VAL A 591 -7.84 22.04 -9.69
CA VAL A 591 -8.17 21.02 -10.68
C VAL A 591 -7.36 19.73 -10.46
N PHE A 592 -6.06 19.83 -10.14
CA PHE A 592 -5.25 18.65 -9.82
C PHE A 592 -5.72 17.91 -8.57
N ILE A 593 -6.14 18.62 -7.51
CA ILE A 593 -6.73 17.99 -6.33
C ILE A 593 -8.04 17.30 -6.69
N ALA A 594 -8.90 17.93 -7.51
CA ALA A 594 -10.12 17.29 -8.00
C ALA A 594 -9.83 16.03 -8.83
N GLN A 595 -8.82 16.07 -9.70
CA GLN A 595 -8.37 14.91 -10.47
C GLN A 595 -7.79 13.81 -9.56
N LEU A 596 -6.99 14.17 -8.55
CA LEU A 596 -6.47 13.23 -7.57
C LEU A 596 -7.60 12.53 -6.81
N ARG A 597 -8.62 13.28 -6.36
CA ARG A 597 -9.82 12.71 -5.72
C ARG A 597 -10.50 11.68 -6.63
N MET A 598 -10.63 11.99 -7.92
CA MET A 598 -11.17 11.06 -8.93
C MET A 598 -10.32 9.81 -9.14
N LEU A 599 -8.98 9.94 -9.15
CA LEU A 599 -8.06 8.80 -9.24
C LEU A 599 -8.17 7.86 -8.04
N PHE A 600 -8.41 8.39 -6.84
CA PHE A 600 -8.72 7.60 -5.64
C PHE A 600 -10.16 7.06 -5.62
N GLY A 601 -10.93 7.30 -6.69
CA GLY A 601 -12.24 6.74 -6.93
C GLY A 601 -13.40 7.47 -6.24
N LEU A 602 -13.18 8.71 -5.80
CA LEU A 602 -14.25 9.63 -5.38
C LEU A 602 -14.85 10.33 -6.60
N THR A 603 -16.12 10.72 -6.54
CA THR A 603 -16.79 11.41 -7.65
C THR A 603 -16.70 12.92 -7.48
N SER A 604 -16.31 13.64 -8.54
CA SER A 604 -16.22 15.12 -8.57
C SER A 604 -17.60 15.78 -8.81
N GLN A 605 -18.55 15.04 -9.38
CA GLN A 605 -19.94 15.46 -9.54
C GLN A 605 -20.83 14.51 -8.73
N TYR A 606 -21.25 14.94 -7.55
CA TYR A 606 -22.34 14.31 -6.81
C TYR A 606 -23.73 14.76 -7.31
N ILE A 607 -23.75 15.56 -8.37
CA ILE A 607 -24.94 16.14 -8.98
C ILE A 607 -25.28 15.28 -10.20
N ASP A 608 -25.88 14.10 -9.97
CA ASP A 608 -26.58 13.38 -11.05
C ASP A 608 -27.89 12.77 -10.53
N SER A 609 -28.99 13.26 -11.13
CA SER A 609 -30.31 12.68 -11.41
C SER A 609 -31.07 11.76 -10.43
N SER A 610 -30.71 11.65 -9.15
CA SER A 610 -31.61 10.99 -8.17
C SER A 610 -32.60 11.99 -7.53
N GLU A 611 -33.86 11.58 -7.36
CA GLU A 611 -35.04 12.33 -6.85
C GLU A 611 -34.88 13.07 -5.50
N ILE A 612 -33.69 13.00 -4.86
CA ILE A 612 -33.35 13.69 -3.61
C ILE A 612 -32.07 14.51 -3.86
N GLU A 613 -32.26 15.80 -4.13
CA GLU A 613 -31.19 16.73 -4.48
C GLU A 613 -30.35 17.11 -3.25
N ILE A 614 -29.16 16.54 -3.11
CA ILE A 614 -28.16 17.13 -2.22
C ILE A 614 -27.79 18.50 -2.78
N SER A 615 -28.04 19.52 -1.99
CA SER A 615 -27.94 20.91 -2.43
C SER A 615 -26.48 21.37 -2.51
N LYS A 616 -25.61 20.88 -1.62
CA LYS A 616 -24.20 21.28 -1.57
C LYS A 616 -23.32 20.28 -0.82
N PHE A 617 -22.09 20.11 -1.31
CA PHE A 617 -20.99 19.50 -0.58
C PHE A 617 -20.00 20.59 -0.17
N LEU A 618 -19.49 20.53 1.05
CA LEU A 618 -18.42 21.43 1.48
C LEU A 618 -17.04 20.87 1.15
N ASP A 619 -16.19 21.76 0.67
CA ASP A 619 -14.80 21.44 0.34
C ASP A 619 -13.90 21.58 1.56
N SER A 620 -12.90 20.70 1.65
CA SER A 620 -11.89 20.70 2.73
C SER A 620 -10.59 21.35 2.25
N GLU A 621 -9.98 22.17 3.09
CA GLU A 621 -8.65 22.75 2.86
C GLU A 621 -7.55 21.68 2.72
N ARG A 622 -7.79 20.49 3.28
CA ARG A 622 -6.87 19.33 3.17
C ARG A 622 -7.05 18.56 1.86
N GLY A 623 -7.93 19.03 0.97
CA GLY A 623 -8.29 18.39 -0.29
C GLY A 623 -9.20 17.17 -0.17
N PHE A 624 -9.32 16.54 1.01
CA PHE A 624 -10.23 15.44 1.30
C PHE A 624 -11.01 15.74 2.59
N THR A 625 -12.30 15.42 2.61
CA THR A 625 -13.14 15.54 3.81
C THR A 625 -12.90 14.37 4.75
N ASP A 626 -13.22 14.51 6.04
CA ASP A 626 -12.94 13.46 7.03
C ASP A 626 -13.74 12.18 6.75
N TRP A 627 -14.99 12.32 6.27
CA TRP A 627 -15.83 11.18 5.93
C TRP A 627 -15.36 10.47 4.64
N GLU A 628 -14.80 11.21 3.67
CA GLU A 628 -14.19 10.60 2.48
C GLU A 628 -12.94 9.80 2.84
N LEU A 629 -12.09 10.36 3.72
CA LEU A 629 -10.91 9.67 4.23
C LEU A 629 -11.29 8.36 4.93
N ASP A 630 -12.34 8.37 5.75
CA ASP A 630 -12.83 7.14 6.39
C ASP A 630 -13.28 6.08 5.38
N VAL A 631 -14.03 6.50 4.35
CA VAL A 631 -14.45 5.60 3.25
C VAL A 631 -13.21 5.00 2.57
N LEU A 632 -12.23 5.83 2.24
CA LEU A 632 -10.98 5.38 1.61
C LEU A 632 -10.19 4.42 2.51
N PHE A 633 -10.04 4.73 3.80
CA PHE A 633 -9.34 3.88 4.76
C PHE A 633 -10.01 2.51 4.88
N ARG A 634 -11.34 2.46 5.01
CA ARG A 634 -12.09 1.21 5.11
C ARG A 634 -11.93 0.32 3.88
N HIS A 635 -12.09 0.90 2.70
CA HIS A 635 -11.94 0.16 1.44
C HIS A 635 -10.50 -0.31 1.21
N HIS A 636 -9.53 0.56 1.47
CA HIS A 636 -8.12 0.21 1.31
C HIS A 636 -7.66 -0.85 2.32
N ALA A 637 -8.17 -0.79 3.56
CA ALA A 637 -7.94 -1.82 4.58
C ALA A 637 -8.38 -3.20 4.10
N CYS A 638 -9.63 -3.31 3.65
CA CYS A 638 -10.20 -4.55 3.17
C CYS A 638 -9.51 -5.05 1.89
N PHE A 639 -9.30 -4.17 0.90
CA PHE A 639 -8.65 -4.51 -0.36
C PHE A 639 -7.23 -5.05 -0.15
N ASN A 640 -6.42 -4.36 0.66
CA ASN A 640 -5.04 -4.78 0.91
C ASN A 640 -4.96 -6.09 1.70
N LEU A 641 -5.88 -6.35 2.62
CA LEU A 641 -5.95 -7.63 3.34
C LEU A 641 -6.25 -8.78 2.38
N HIS A 642 -7.21 -8.61 1.46
CA HIS A 642 -7.47 -9.61 0.42
C HIS A 642 -6.28 -9.79 -0.53
N SER A 643 -5.67 -8.69 -0.99
CA SER A 643 -4.47 -8.76 -1.84
C SER A 643 -3.33 -9.48 -1.13
N CYS A 644 -3.07 -9.16 0.14
CA CYS A 644 -2.06 -9.80 0.97
C CYS A 644 -2.28 -11.31 1.06
N VAL A 645 -3.50 -11.77 1.35
CA VAL A 645 -3.81 -13.20 1.42
C VAL A 645 -3.60 -13.88 0.08
N ASN A 646 -4.10 -13.30 -1.01
CA ASN A 646 -3.95 -13.89 -2.35
C ASN A 646 -2.46 -14.04 -2.73
N THR A 647 -1.63 -13.06 -2.39
CA THR A 647 -0.18 -13.10 -2.62
C THR A 647 0.50 -14.15 -1.74
N LEU A 648 0.16 -14.23 -0.44
CA LEU A 648 0.71 -15.23 0.47
C LEU A 648 0.29 -16.65 0.10
N GLU A 649 -0.95 -16.87 -0.32
CA GLU A 649 -1.42 -18.16 -0.84
C GLU A 649 -0.69 -18.56 -2.12
N SER A 650 -0.49 -17.60 -3.03
CA SER A 650 0.24 -17.86 -4.28
C SER A 650 1.70 -18.22 -3.99
N LEU A 651 2.34 -17.54 -3.03
CA LEU A 651 3.66 -17.89 -2.53
C LEU A 651 3.66 -19.30 -1.93
N ALA A 652 2.69 -19.62 -1.06
CA ALA A 652 2.59 -20.92 -0.42
C ALA A 652 2.46 -22.05 -1.45
N LYS A 653 1.56 -21.90 -2.43
CA LYS A 653 1.35 -22.84 -3.54
C LYS A 653 2.61 -22.99 -4.40
N LEU A 654 3.30 -21.90 -4.71
CA LEU A 654 4.57 -21.92 -5.45
C LEU A 654 5.66 -22.70 -4.69
N VAL A 655 5.82 -22.45 -3.40
CA VAL A 655 6.83 -23.11 -2.56
C VAL A 655 6.54 -24.60 -2.40
N GLN A 656 5.26 -24.98 -2.26
CA GLN A 656 4.83 -26.38 -2.16
C GLN A 656 4.99 -27.13 -3.49
N SER A 657 4.67 -26.50 -4.62
CA SER A 657 4.81 -27.10 -5.96
C SER A 657 6.25 -27.26 -6.44
N LEU A 658 7.19 -26.49 -5.87
CA LEU A 658 8.62 -26.55 -6.20
C LEU A 658 9.47 -26.97 -4.98
N PRO A 659 9.56 -28.28 -4.66
CA PRO A 659 10.31 -28.82 -3.52
C PRO A 659 11.83 -28.62 -3.57
N ARG A 660 12.37 -28.00 -4.63
CA ARG A 660 13.79 -27.62 -4.77
C ARG A 660 14.03 -26.10 -4.99
N MET A 661 13.00 -25.27 -4.89
CA MET A 661 13.12 -23.81 -4.80
C MET A 661 13.89 -23.28 -3.57
N ILE A 662 14.79 -22.32 -3.79
CA ILE A 662 15.54 -21.65 -2.72
C ILE A 662 14.61 -20.65 -2.01
N VAL A 663 14.40 -20.84 -0.70
CA VAL A 663 13.64 -19.91 0.14
C VAL A 663 14.57 -19.38 1.23
N MET A 664 14.94 -18.10 1.10
CA MET A 664 15.81 -17.42 2.05
C MET A 664 15.08 -17.09 3.35
N ASP A 665 15.83 -16.94 4.44
CA ASP A 665 15.28 -16.54 5.75
C ASP A 665 14.60 -15.18 5.72
N GLU A 666 15.06 -14.28 4.84
CA GLU A 666 14.45 -12.96 4.65
C GLU A 666 13.00 -13.07 4.18
N ILE A 667 12.71 -13.98 3.24
CA ILE A 667 11.34 -14.26 2.77
C ILE A 667 10.51 -14.80 3.93
N GLY A 668 11.07 -15.71 4.74
CA GLY A 668 10.39 -16.24 5.94
C GLY A 668 10.02 -15.15 6.95
N LYS A 669 10.93 -14.20 7.20
CA LYS A 669 10.68 -13.04 8.07
C LYS A 669 9.63 -12.10 7.47
N GLN A 670 9.72 -11.79 6.19
CA GLN A 670 8.75 -10.94 5.48
C GLN A 670 7.34 -11.52 5.56
N VAL A 671 7.19 -12.83 5.32
CA VAL A 671 5.91 -13.54 5.47
C VAL A 671 5.39 -13.45 6.92
N LYS A 672 6.26 -13.68 7.91
CA LYS A 672 5.87 -13.58 9.33
C LYS A 672 5.41 -12.16 9.69
N TYR A 673 6.17 -11.13 9.33
CA TYR A 673 5.80 -9.74 9.60
C TYR A 673 4.55 -9.30 8.82
N SER A 674 4.35 -9.84 7.61
CA SER A 674 3.13 -9.62 6.83
C SER A 674 1.90 -10.16 7.56
N LEU A 675 1.96 -11.39 8.10
CA LEU A 675 0.89 -12.00 8.88
C LEU A 675 0.60 -11.23 10.19
N GLU A 676 1.65 -10.80 10.90
CA GLU A 676 1.51 -9.97 12.10
C GLU A 676 0.83 -8.64 11.78
N ALA A 677 1.25 -7.95 10.71
CA ALA A 677 0.64 -6.71 10.25
C ALA A 677 -0.81 -6.91 9.79
N ALA A 678 -1.13 -8.03 9.14
CA ALA A 678 -2.49 -8.37 8.72
C ALA A 678 -3.41 -8.61 9.94
N SER A 679 -2.92 -9.32 10.96
CA SER A 679 -3.66 -9.51 12.21
C SER A 679 -3.88 -8.20 12.95
N LEU A 680 -2.88 -7.31 12.95
CA LEU A 680 -2.99 -5.98 13.55
C LEU A 680 -4.04 -5.14 12.79
N ALA A 681 -4.03 -5.18 11.46
CA ALA A 681 -5.03 -4.49 10.64
C ALA A 681 -6.46 -4.96 10.91
N GLN A 682 -6.67 -6.27 11.11
CA GLN A 682 -7.97 -6.83 11.50
C GLN A 682 -8.40 -6.40 12.89
N MET A 683 -7.49 -6.42 13.87
CA MET A 683 -7.79 -5.96 15.23
C MET A 683 -8.17 -4.48 15.26
N ASN A 684 -7.42 -3.63 14.54
CA ASN A 684 -7.76 -2.22 14.41
C ASN A 684 -9.08 -2.02 13.66
N ALA A 685 -9.39 -2.86 12.66
CA ALA A 685 -10.67 -2.81 11.96
C ALA A 685 -11.83 -3.12 12.91
N SER A 686 -11.73 -4.17 13.73
CA SER A 686 -12.78 -4.54 14.70
C SER A 686 -12.95 -3.52 15.82
N LEU A 687 -11.88 -2.78 16.18
CA LEU A 687 -11.96 -1.63 17.09
C LEU A 687 -12.47 -0.36 16.40
N GLY A 688 -12.65 -0.38 15.09
CA GLY A 688 -13.07 0.75 14.27
C GLY A 688 -12.06 1.91 14.18
N ILE A 689 -10.77 1.59 14.31
CA ILE A 689 -9.65 2.53 14.12
C ILE A 689 -9.20 2.46 12.65
N TYR A 690 -9.89 3.21 11.79
CA TYR A 690 -9.79 3.06 10.33
C TYR A 690 -8.40 3.38 9.76
N ASP A 691 -7.78 4.46 10.21
CA ASP A 691 -6.46 4.94 9.79
C ASP A 691 -5.35 3.95 10.17
N ALA A 692 -5.33 3.47 11.41
CA ALA A 692 -4.37 2.48 11.86
C ALA A 692 -4.58 1.10 11.18
N SER A 693 -5.83 0.76 10.85
CA SER A 693 -6.15 -0.43 10.07
C SER A 693 -5.61 -0.33 8.64
N ALA A 694 -5.85 0.80 7.96
CA ALA A 694 -5.36 1.06 6.61
C ALA A 694 -3.83 1.07 6.52
N ALA A 695 -3.15 1.69 7.50
CA ALA A 695 -1.69 1.72 7.55
C ALA A 695 -1.09 0.32 7.75
N SER A 696 -1.72 -0.50 8.60
CA SER A 696 -1.25 -1.86 8.89
C SER A 696 -1.54 -2.82 7.73
N SER A 697 -2.69 -2.68 7.06
CA SER A 697 -3.01 -3.49 5.87
C SER A 697 -2.07 -3.18 4.71
N ARG A 698 -1.71 -1.91 4.50
CA ARG A 698 -0.70 -1.47 3.53
C ARG A 698 0.64 -2.15 3.78
N LYS A 699 1.10 -2.15 5.03
CA LYS A 699 2.33 -2.82 5.43
C LYS A 699 2.26 -4.33 5.20
N ALA A 700 1.13 -4.96 5.53
CA ALA A 700 0.94 -6.40 5.33
C ALA A 700 1.05 -6.78 3.85
N LYS A 701 0.36 -6.04 2.96
CA LYS A 701 0.42 -6.21 1.51
C LYS A 701 1.85 -6.01 0.99
N ALA A 702 2.50 -4.90 1.34
CA ALA A 702 3.86 -4.60 0.88
C ALA A 702 4.86 -5.70 1.24
N LEU A 703 4.80 -6.22 2.48
CA LEU A 703 5.67 -7.32 2.92
C LEU A 703 5.36 -8.65 2.21
N ALA A 704 4.09 -8.93 1.90
CA ALA A 704 3.71 -10.12 1.14
C ALA A 704 4.22 -10.05 -0.32
N GLU A 705 4.07 -8.88 -0.95
CA GLU A 705 4.59 -8.61 -2.29
C GLU A 705 6.11 -8.67 -2.32
N ASP A 706 6.82 -8.06 -1.35
CA ASP A 706 8.28 -8.14 -1.26
C ASP A 706 8.77 -9.58 -1.10
N ALA A 707 8.04 -10.41 -0.35
CA ALA A 707 8.33 -11.83 -0.21
C ALA A 707 8.12 -12.61 -1.51
N PHE A 708 7.02 -12.38 -2.22
CA PHE A 708 6.70 -13.06 -3.47
C PHE A 708 7.64 -12.63 -4.62
N PHE A 709 7.92 -11.34 -4.71
CA PHE A 709 8.76 -10.74 -5.75
C PHE A 709 10.25 -10.67 -5.35
N HIS A 710 10.67 -11.45 -4.34
CA HIS A 710 12.06 -11.50 -3.93
C HIS A 710 12.96 -12.06 -5.06
N PRO A 711 14.12 -11.45 -5.37
CA PRO A 711 14.97 -11.87 -6.49
C PRO A 711 15.38 -13.34 -6.47
N SER A 712 15.52 -13.94 -5.28
CA SER A 712 15.87 -15.36 -5.14
C SER A 712 14.76 -16.33 -5.56
N ILE A 713 13.49 -15.91 -5.53
CA ILE A 713 12.34 -16.69 -6.01
C ILE A 713 12.20 -16.54 -7.53
N MET A 714 12.54 -15.38 -8.07
CA MET A 714 12.44 -15.09 -9.52
C MET A 714 13.62 -15.60 -10.35
N SER A 715 14.80 -15.74 -9.74
CA SER A 715 16.00 -16.20 -10.44
C SER A 715 15.98 -17.73 -10.62
N ILE A 716 15.78 -18.17 -11.86
CA ILE A 716 15.64 -19.56 -12.30
C ILE A 716 16.97 -20.33 -12.16
N SER A 717 17.35 -20.68 -10.94
CA SER A 717 18.43 -21.67 -10.68
C SER A 717 17.86 -23.02 -10.21
N TYR A 718 16.62 -23.33 -10.60
CA TYR A 718 15.95 -24.56 -10.19
C TYR A 718 16.48 -25.76 -10.99
N SER A 719 17.54 -26.37 -10.48
CA SER A 719 18.03 -27.66 -10.96
C SER A 719 16.98 -28.74 -10.66
N SER A 720 16.29 -29.23 -11.69
CA SER A 720 15.30 -30.30 -11.60
C SER A 720 15.91 -31.57 -11.00
N ILE A 721 15.06 -32.48 -10.53
CA ILE A 721 15.53 -33.77 -10.01
C ILE A 721 16.26 -34.58 -11.10
N GLU A 722 15.87 -34.39 -12.36
CA GLU A 722 16.47 -35.01 -13.53
C GLU A 722 17.91 -34.54 -13.73
N HIS A 723 18.17 -33.24 -13.55
CA HIS A 723 19.51 -32.68 -13.62
C HIS A 723 20.41 -33.24 -12.50
N TYR A 724 19.86 -33.44 -11.30
CA TYR A 724 20.58 -34.11 -10.20
C TYR A 724 20.94 -35.55 -10.56
N PHE A 725 20.00 -36.33 -11.09
CA PHE A 725 20.29 -37.68 -11.56
C PHE A 725 21.33 -37.67 -12.69
N ALA A 726 21.24 -36.74 -13.64
CA ALA A 726 22.20 -36.63 -14.74
C ALA A 726 23.63 -36.35 -14.27
N ILE A 727 23.83 -35.51 -13.23
CA ILE A 727 25.14 -35.22 -12.68
C ILE A 727 25.69 -36.40 -11.87
N TYR A 728 24.87 -36.97 -10.97
CA TYR A 728 25.37 -37.90 -9.95
C TYR A 728 25.28 -39.39 -10.36
N MET A 729 24.30 -39.79 -11.19
CA MET A 729 24.15 -41.20 -11.58
C MET A 729 25.35 -41.79 -12.33
N PRO A 730 26.05 -41.09 -13.24
CA PRO A 730 27.22 -41.64 -13.92
C PRO A 730 28.30 -42.15 -12.95
N PHE A 731 28.45 -41.51 -11.79
CA PHE A 731 29.43 -41.91 -10.77
C PHE A 731 28.86 -42.95 -9.79
N PHE A 732 27.64 -42.74 -9.29
CA PHE A 732 27.09 -43.59 -8.24
C PHE A 732 26.45 -44.89 -8.76
N ALA A 733 25.86 -44.90 -9.96
CA ALA A 733 25.15 -46.07 -10.46
C ALA A 733 26.08 -47.28 -10.72
N PRO A 734 27.25 -47.14 -11.38
CA PRO A 734 28.16 -48.26 -11.59
C PRO A 734 28.70 -48.83 -10.27
N VAL A 735 29.09 -47.95 -9.34
CA VAL A 735 29.60 -48.35 -8.02
C VAL A 735 28.52 -49.06 -7.20
N SER A 736 27.31 -48.51 -7.16
CA SER A 736 26.15 -49.11 -6.49
C SER A 736 25.86 -50.50 -7.05
N LEU A 737 25.84 -50.64 -8.38
CA LEU A 737 25.58 -51.91 -9.07
C LEU A 737 26.62 -52.97 -8.71
N HIS A 738 27.91 -52.63 -8.72
CA HIS A 738 28.98 -53.57 -8.38
C HIS A 738 28.92 -54.00 -6.91
N VAL A 739 28.68 -53.07 -5.98
CA VAL A 739 28.55 -53.37 -4.55
C VAL A 739 27.34 -54.27 -4.28
N LEU A 740 26.19 -53.98 -4.92
CA LEU A 740 24.97 -54.78 -4.76
C LEU A 740 25.14 -56.20 -5.34
N LEU A 741 25.70 -56.31 -6.55
CA LEU A 741 25.94 -57.61 -7.19
C LEU A 741 26.95 -58.46 -6.39
N ALA A 742 27.99 -57.84 -5.83
CA ALA A 742 28.94 -58.52 -4.96
C ALA A 742 28.26 -59.06 -3.69
N ALA A 743 27.43 -58.26 -3.03
CA ALA A 743 26.67 -58.68 -1.85
C ALA A 743 25.67 -59.80 -2.17
N ILE A 744 24.93 -59.70 -3.30
CA ILE A 744 23.97 -60.73 -3.74
C ILE A 744 24.67 -62.04 -4.07
N LYS A 745 25.80 -61.99 -4.80
CA LYS A 745 26.60 -63.19 -5.14
C LYS A 745 27.12 -63.86 -3.87
N GLU A 746 27.62 -63.09 -2.91
CA GLU A 746 28.14 -63.64 -1.66
C GLU A 746 27.04 -64.23 -0.77
N LEU A 747 25.88 -63.58 -0.72
CA LEU A 747 24.73 -64.10 0.01
C LEU A 747 24.19 -65.39 -0.62
N LYS A 748 24.14 -65.48 -1.96
CA LYS A 748 23.80 -66.72 -2.67
C LYS A 748 24.82 -67.83 -2.43
N ARG A 749 26.12 -67.51 -2.47
CA ARG A 749 27.21 -68.45 -2.16
C ARG A 749 27.08 -69.00 -0.73
N TYR A 750 26.93 -68.11 0.25
CA TYR A 750 26.79 -68.49 1.66
C TYR A 750 25.55 -69.36 1.91
N LYS A 751 24.40 -69.03 1.31
CA LYS A 751 23.19 -69.87 1.39
C LYS A 751 23.42 -71.27 0.82
N ARG A 752 24.10 -71.39 -0.33
CA ARG A 752 24.42 -72.69 -0.96
C ARG A 752 25.42 -73.50 -0.13
N GLU A 753 26.49 -72.89 0.37
CA GLU A 753 27.48 -73.58 1.21
C GLU A 753 26.89 -73.98 2.58
N LYS A 754 26.03 -73.14 3.16
CA LYS A 754 25.29 -73.47 4.38
C LYS A 754 24.32 -74.63 4.14
N ALA A 755 23.60 -74.66 3.02
CA ALA A 755 22.73 -75.78 2.68
C ALA A 755 23.50 -77.10 2.53
N LYS A 756 24.67 -77.08 1.86
CA LYS A 756 25.57 -78.25 1.74
C LYS A 756 26.10 -78.72 3.10
N TYR A 757 26.50 -77.78 3.96
CA TYR A 757 26.97 -78.09 5.31
C TYR A 757 25.84 -78.65 6.20
N MET A 758 24.63 -78.10 6.12
CA MET A 758 23.48 -78.61 6.89
C MET A 758 23.02 -79.99 6.39
N ALA A 759 23.07 -80.24 5.07
CA ALA A 759 22.82 -81.57 4.51
C ALA A 759 23.87 -82.58 4.97
N PHE A 760 25.16 -82.22 4.92
CA PHE A 760 26.24 -83.06 5.43
C PHE A 760 26.12 -83.32 6.94
N ALA A 761 25.78 -82.31 7.74
CA ALA A 761 25.56 -82.45 9.18
C ALA A 761 24.34 -83.32 9.50
N ALA A 762 23.28 -83.25 8.69
CA ALA A 762 22.09 -84.11 8.82
C ALA A 762 22.39 -85.57 8.45
N ASP A 763 23.21 -85.82 7.43
CA ASP A 763 23.66 -87.18 7.07
C ASP A 763 24.63 -87.76 8.12
N GLN A 764 25.47 -86.93 8.72
CA GLN A 764 26.34 -87.33 9.83
C GLN A 764 25.52 -87.64 11.11
N ALA A 765 24.46 -86.89 11.38
CA ALA A 765 23.55 -87.15 12.51
C ALA A 765 22.60 -88.35 12.28
N ARG A 766 22.39 -88.77 11.02
CA ARG A 766 21.65 -89.99 10.68
C ARG A 766 22.50 -91.27 10.70
N SER A 767 23.82 -91.12 10.69
CA SER A 767 24.80 -92.23 10.69
C SER A 767 25.42 -92.48 12.07
N SER A 768 25.12 -91.64 13.06
CA SER A 768 25.28 -91.86 14.50
C SER A 768 23.97 -92.39 15.10
#